data_AF-A0A1Q4E8P8-F1
#
_entry.id   AF-A0A1Q4E8P8-F1
#
_cell.length_a   1.000
_cell.length_b   1.000
_cell.length_c   1.000
_cell.angle_alpha   90.00
_cell.angle_beta   90.00
_cell.angle_gamma   90.00
#
_symmetry.space_group_name_H-M   'P 1'
#
loop_
_entity.id
_entity.type
_entity.pdbx_description
1 polymer ?
#
loop_
_entity_poly.entity_id
_entity_poly.type
_entity_poly.pdbx_seq_one_letter_code
_entity_poly.pdbx_strand_id
1 'polypeptide(L)'
;MQPTSTPDNDPVDFGPGYPRHWEADVVASDGGIVHLRPILPGDAEALLRFHESLSERTRYLRFFGPYPRISDKDLARFTTVDHHARVGFICLLGDEIIAVGRYEGLPTGDGAITTAEVAFVARDEHQGRGLGSILLEHLAAAARENGLRRFEAEVLVENHAMVRVFRQAGYQVSRAFADGVLHLEFDIDPTDQSLAVRDAREQRAEARSMHNALHPGSVAVIGASADPSKIGHAVLANLLRAKFTGPVFPVNADARSIRGVRAYASVTDIPDEVDLAVVAVPAAGIDEVMDSCLEKGVTTLVVISAGFADAGEGGTVAERRLVSEARAHGMRVIGPNALGIANTAPDVQLNATLAPDIPGMGRVGFFSQSGALGTAILASAKERGLGLSTFVSAGNRADVSGNDMLQYWQTDPATDVVLLYLETFGNPRKFARLARRLARTKPIVAVKSGRHTGPTPALAASGVPIDDASVRALFEQSGVIRVETLSELFDTALVLAYQPLPAGPRVAVVGNSSALGLLVSDALLDEGMELAGAPVDVGAAAPPDEFAAAVAKAAGDEGTDALVAVFVPPIATPGADYARALREAVGGVDKPVVAVFLAAEGVPVELAVPGPDGTPMRGSVPSFPSPERAAAALARVGRYARWHANPVGEFVSPDGVDTERARELVARFGSDRRHALSDDETIDLLACYGITLAAFRRVVGADAAVAAAEEVGYPVAVKAAGERWRHRTDFVGVRLDVAGAAEVRRAVEDLAGLTGEQDLYVQRMAPKGISCVLEIVDDPSFGSLLSFGLSGLATELLGDRAFRVVPVSDQDAAALVRAPRAAPLLAGYRGTEPTRLDAMEDLVLRVGRLAEDLPEIRSLALDPVLASAEGVFVTGARMVLGPPPHRDDGGPRRLR
;
A
#
# COMPACT_ATOMS: atom_id res chain seq x y z
N MET A 1 15.84 47.47 19.83
CA MET A 1 15.48 46.34 20.70
C MET A 1 15.86 45.08 19.97
N GLN A 2 16.86 44.36 20.48
CA GLN A 2 17.33 43.10 19.92
C GLN A 2 16.18 42.06 19.97
N PRO A 3 16.05 41.22 18.93
CA PRO A 3 15.14 40.09 18.97
C PRO A 3 15.67 39.06 19.96
N THR A 4 14.83 38.73 20.95
CA THR A 4 15.04 37.63 21.89
C THR A 4 15.05 36.31 21.11
N SER A 5 16.17 35.60 21.20
CA SER A 5 16.39 34.25 20.70
C SER A 5 15.35 33.28 21.26
N THR A 6 14.61 32.64 20.36
CA THR A 6 13.90 31.38 20.56
C THR A 6 14.88 30.29 21.02
N PRO A 7 14.50 29.36 21.91
CA PRO A 7 15.26 28.13 22.09
C PRO A 7 15.05 27.29 20.82
N ASP A 8 16.07 27.30 19.96
CA ASP A 8 16.18 26.35 18.87
C ASP A 8 16.20 24.94 19.47
N ASN A 9 15.32 24.08 18.97
CA ASN A 9 15.45 22.64 19.12
C ASN A 9 16.52 22.20 18.09
N ASP A 10 17.75 22.66 18.31
CA ASP A 10 18.91 22.26 17.53
C ASP A 10 18.96 20.72 17.56
N PRO A 11 19.21 20.06 16.42
CA PRO A 11 19.47 18.63 16.44
C PRO A 11 20.63 18.40 17.40
N VAL A 12 20.41 17.60 18.45
CA VAL A 12 21.49 17.18 19.36
C VAL A 12 22.69 16.81 18.49
N ASP A 13 23.79 17.54 18.66
CA ASP A 13 24.99 17.37 17.86
C ASP A 13 25.69 16.08 18.35
N PHE A 14 25.29 14.96 17.75
CA PHE A 14 25.86 13.64 18.03
C PHE A 14 27.29 13.47 17.48
N GLY A 15 27.87 14.53 16.88
CA GLY A 15 29.20 14.52 16.28
C GLY A 15 29.25 13.87 14.89
N PRO A 16 30.37 14.04 14.17
CA PRO A 16 30.58 13.40 12.87
C PRO A 16 30.73 11.88 13.02
N GLY A 17 29.89 11.10 12.33
CA GLY A 17 29.96 9.63 12.28
C GLY A 17 28.76 8.87 12.89
N TYR A 18 27.80 9.57 13.51
CA TYR A 18 26.59 8.94 14.03
C TYR A 18 25.58 8.59 12.90
N PRO A 19 25.17 7.31 12.76
CA PRO A 19 24.31 6.87 11.65
C PRO A 19 22.83 7.18 11.93
N ARG A 20 22.43 8.45 11.77
CA ARG A 20 21.04 8.92 12.00
C ARG A 20 19.99 8.13 11.24
N HIS A 21 20.29 7.62 10.05
CA HIS A 21 19.35 6.85 9.23
C HIS A 21 18.98 5.48 9.82
N TRP A 22 19.72 5.02 10.83
CA TRP A 22 19.40 3.79 11.58
C TRP A 22 18.34 3.98 12.67
N GLU A 23 18.03 5.23 13.04
CA GLU A 23 16.95 5.52 13.97
C GLU A 23 15.58 5.13 13.39
N ALA A 24 14.70 4.67 14.26
CA ALA A 24 13.35 4.25 13.88
C ALA A 24 12.40 4.22 15.08
N ASP A 25 11.16 4.62 14.85
CA ASP A 25 10.05 4.26 15.73
C ASP A 25 9.42 2.97 15.22
N VAL A 26 9.13 2.03 16.13
CA VAL A 26 8.60 0.72 15.75
C VAL A 26 7.43 0.33 16.65
N VAL A 27 6.39 -0.26 16.07
CA VAL A 27 5.29 -0.83 16.84
C VAL A 27 5.71 -2.17 17.44
N ALA A 28 5.64 -2.26 18.77
CA ALA A 28 5.88 -3.47 19.53
C ALA A 28 4.67 -4.43 19.47
N SER A 29 4.86 -5.66 19.94
CA SER A 29 3.86 -6.74 19.78
C SER A 29 2.56 -6.50 20.57
N ASP A 30 2.61 -5.60 21.56
CA ASP A 30 1.47 -5.12 22.35
C ASP A 30 0.75 -3.92 21.70
N GLY A 31 1.26 -3.42 20.57
CA GLY A 31 0.69 -2.27 19.84
C GLY A 31 1.24 -0.91 20.27
N GLY A 32 2.06 -0.84 21.33
CA GLY A 32 2.72 0.39 21.76
C GLY A 32 3.93 0.72 20.88
N ILE A 33 4.34 1.99 20.87
CA ILE A 33 5.54 2.42 20.15
C ILE A 33 6.79 2.27 21.01
N VAL A 34 7.91 2.00 20.34
CA VAL A 34 9.25 2.00 20.91
C VAL A 34 10.15 2.79 19.97
N HIS A 35 10.90 3.73 20.54
CA HIS A 35 11.92 4.46 19.80
C HIS A 35 13.24 3.66 19.82
N LEU A 36 13.87 3.47 18.67
CA LEU A 36 15.13 2.74 18.53
C LEU A 36 16.18 3.66 17.91
N ARG A 37 17.36 3.70 18.54
CA ARG A 37 18.52 4.43 18.02
C ARG A 37 19.86 3.79 18.37
N PRO A 38 20.94 4.08 17.62
CA PRO A 38 22.28 3.69 18.02
C PRO A 38 22.66 4.23 19.41
N ILE A 39 23.42 3.44 20.17
CA ILE A 39 23.91 3.83 21.49
C ILE A 39 25.05 4.85 21.37
N LEU A 40 25.11 5.77 22.33
CA LEU A 40 26.11 6.83 22.42
C LEU A 40 26.91 6.70 23.72
N PRO A 41 28.15 7.25 23.77
CA PRO A 41 28.91 7.35 25.02
C PRO A 41 28.14 8.02 26.16
N GLY A 42 27.29 9.00 25.84
CA GLY A 42 26.44 9.71 26.80
C GLY A 42 25.36 8.85 27.47
N ASP A 43 25.04 7.68 26.92
CA ASP A 43 24.02 6.77 27.47
C ASP A 43 24.52 5.94 28.66
N ALA A 44 25.78 6.12 29.09
CA ALA A 44 26.40 5.31 30.13
C ALA A 44 25.59 5.29 31.44
N GLU A 45 25.07 6.43 31.87
CA GLU A 45 24.27 6.50 33.09
C GLU A 45 22.91 5.81 32.94
N ALA A 46 22.25 5.99 31.81
CA ALA A 46 20.99 5.32 31.50
C ALA A 46 21.17 3.80 31.37
N LEU A 47 22.27 3.35 30.77
CA LEU A 47 22.62 1.93 30.63
C LEU A 47 22.93 1.29 32.00
N LEU A 48 23.56 2.03 32.92
CA LEU A 48 23.79 1.60 34.29
C LEU A 48 22.45 1.39 35.02
N ARG A 49 21.55 2.38 34.97
CA ARG A 49 20.19 2.27 35.57
C ARG A 49 19.41 1.10 34.97
N PHE A 50 19.48 0.93 33.66
CA PHE A 50 18.90 -0.22 32.97
C PHE A 50 19.44 -1.54 33.53
N HIS A 51 20.77 -1.70 33.65
CA HIS A 51 21.38 -2.91 34.18
C HIS A 51 20.97 -3.22 35.62
N GLU A 52 20.87 -2.19 36.46
CA GLU A 52 20.41 -2.31 37.86
C GLU A 52 18.95 -2.74 37.98
N SER A 53 18.10 -2.37 37.01
CA SER A 53 16.70 -2.79 36.97
C SER A 53 16.48 -4.25 36.56
N LEU A 54 17.49 -4.92 35.99
CA LEU A 54 17.38 -6.30 35.54
C LEU A 54 17.34 -7.29 36.71
N SER A 55 16.43 -8.27 36.64
CA SER A 55 16.42 -9.37 37.60
C SER A 55 17.73 -10.15 37.60
N GLU A 56 18.06 -10.81 38.72
CA GLU A 56 19.21 -11.73 38.79
C GLU A 56 19.15 -12.80 37.71
N ARG A 57 17.93 -13.30 37.42
CA ARG A 57 17.70 -14.30 36.37
C ARG A 57 18.03 -13.73 34.99
N THR A 58 17.56 -12.53 34.66
CA THR A 58 17.84 -11.91 33.35
C THR A 58 19.33 -11.65 33.17
N ARG A 59 20.03 -11.21 34.22
CA ARG A 59 21.49 -11.03 34.20
C ARG A 59 22.23 -12.36 34.02
N TYR A 60 21.83 -13.40 34.77
CA TYR A 60 22.41 -14.75 34.62
C TYR A 60 22.25 -15.29 33.20
N LEU A 61 21.03 -15.19 32.64
CA LEU A 61 20.74 -15.66 31.29
C LEU A 61 21.49 -14.89 30.18
N ARG A 62 21.87 -13.64 30.43
CA ARG A 62 22.57 -12.77 29.48
C ARG A 62 24.09 -12.89 29.54
N PHE A 63 24.65 -13.05 30.75
CA PHE A 63 26.08 -13.01 31.03
C PHE A 63 26.65 -14.35 31.49
N PHE A 64 25.83 -15.41 31.48
CA PHE A 64 26.26 -16.80 31.73
C PHE A 64 26.86 -17.01 33.14
N GLY A 65 26.51 -16.11 34.07
CA GLY A 65 27.07 -16.07 35.42
C GLY A 65 26.59 -14.89 36.25
N PRO A 66 26.99 -14.80 37.53
CA PRO A 66 26.64 -13.70 38.41
C PRO A 66 27.31 -12.40 37.94
N TYR A 67 26.52 -11.48 37.39
CA TYR A 67 26.98 -10.18 36.89
C TYR A 67 26.22 -9.02 37.57
N PRO A 68 26.37 -8.84 38.90
CA PRO A 68 25.51 -7.97 39.69
C PRO A 68 25.72 -6.47 39.39
N ARG A 69 26.92 -6.08 38.95
CA ARG A 69 27.27 -4.71 38.56
C ARG A 69 28.05 -4.74 37.25
N ILE A 70 27.80 -3.77 36.39
CA ILE A 70 28.61 -3.52 35.20
C ILE A 70 29.89 -2.79 35.63
N SER A 71 31.06 -3.25 35.14
CA SER A 71 32.32 -2.56 35.42
C SER A 71 32.44 -1.28 34.60
N ASP A 72 33.18 -0.27 35.06
CA ASP A 72 33.41 0.97 34.29
C ASP A 72 34.01 0.69 32.91
N LYS A 73 34.84 -0.36 32.82
CA LYS A 73 35.45 -0.81 31.57
C LYS A 73 34.40 -1.38 30.60
N ASP A 74 33.50 -2.22 31.10
CA ASP A 74 32.44 -2.80 30.27
C ASP A 74 31.39 -1.77 29.90
N LEU A 75 31.10 -0.82 30.80
CA LEU A 75 30.21 0.29 30.53
C LEU A 75 30.74 1.14 29.37
N ALA A 76 32.02 1.56 29.45
CA ALA A 76 32.69 2.28 28.37
C ALA A 76 32.73 1.47 27.07
N ARG A 77 33.01 0.16 27.14
CA ARG A 77 32.95 -0.74 25.98
C ARG A 77 31.54 -0.83 25.40
N PHE A 78 30.48 -0.81 26.19
CA PHE A 78 29.14 -1.01 25.64
C PHE A 78 28.57 0.27 25.03
N THR A 79 29.01 1.45 25.47
CA THR A 79 28.53 2.75 24.96
C THR A 79 29.43 3.38 23.92
N THR A 80 30.73 3.05 23.88
CA THR A 80 31.70 3.60 22.92
C THR A 80 31.96 2.60 21.80
N VAL A 81 31.23 2.77 20.70
CA VAL A 81 31.22 1.92 19.50
C VAL A 81 31.66 2.70 18.27
N ASP A 82 32.13 1.99 17.23
CA ASP A 82 32.63 2.61 15.98
C ASP A 82 31.58 2.68 14.86
N HIS A 83 30.38 2.18 15.12
CA HIS A 83 29.28 2.05 14.17
C HIS A 83 29.62 1.23 12.90
N HIS A 84 30.69 0.42 12.94
CA HIS A 84 31.13 -0.40 11.83
C HIS A 84 31.39 -1.84 12.27
N ALA A 85 32.50 -2.10 12.98
CA ALA A 85 32.83 -3.41 13.52
C ALA A 85 32.12 -3.68 14.85
N ARG A 86 31.73 -2.64 15.58
CA ARG A 86 30.96 -2.72 16.82
C ARG A 86 29.77 -1.79 16.70
N VAL A 87 28.57 -2.33 16.89
CA VAL A 87 27.32 -1.57 16.86
C VAL A 87 26.49 -1.93 18.08
N GLY A 88 25.90 -0.92 18.71
CA GLY A 88 24.90 -1.07 19.75
C GLY A 88 23.66 -0.26 19.41
N PHE A 89 22.48 -0.84 19.63
CA PHE A 89 21.17 -0.20 19.59
C PHE A 89 20.53 -0.24 20.97
N ILE A 90 19.80 0.82 21.29
CA ILE A 90 18.93 0.89 22.46
C ILE A 90 17.48 1.10 22.00
N CYS A 91 16.56 0.48 22.72
CA CYS A 91 15.13 0.76 22.66
C CYS A 91 14.76 1.65 23.84
N LEU A 92 14.05 2.73 23.56
CA LEU A 92 13.67 3.78 24.50
C LEU A 92 12.14 3.87 24.63
N LEU A 93 11.69 4.17 25.85
CA LEU A 93 10.35 4.63 26.18
C LEU A 93 10.50 5.88 27.05
N GLY A 94 10.17 7.05 26.50
CA GLY A 94 10.67 8.33 26.99
C GLY A 94 12.21 8.31 26.99
N ASP A 95 12.80 8.66 28.13
CA ASP A 95 14.25 8.63 28.34
C ASP A 95 14.76 7.30 28.92
N GLU A 96 13.87 6.34 29.16
CA GLU A 96 14.24 5.05 29.76
C GLU A 96 14.66 4.02 28.71
N ILE A 97 15.84 3.43 28.89
CA ILE A 97 16.25 2.26 28.12
C ILE A 97 15.42 1.07 28.59
N ILE A 98 14.74 0.41 27.66
CA ILE A 98 13.91 -0.78 27.92
C ILE A 98 14.50 -2.05 27.30
N ALA A 99 15.38 -1.92 26.29
CA ALA A 99 16.16 -3.02 25.75
C ALA A 99 17.45 -2.53 25.08
N VAL A 100 18.44 -3.42 25.00
CA VAL A 100 19.74 -3.17 24.38
C VAL A 100 20.10 -4.36 23.51
N GLY A 101 20.55 -4.10 22.28
CA GLY A 101 21.07 -5.11 21.35
C GLY A 101 22.40 -4.66 20.78
N ARG A 102 23.34 -5.57 20.58
CA ARG A 102 24.65 -5.24 20.01
C ARG A 102 25.17 -6.35 19.12
N TYR A 103 26.06 -5.99 18.20
CA TYR A 103 26.98 -6.93 17.60
C TYR A 103 28.44 -6.51 17.79
N GLU A 104 29.33 -7.49 17.87
CA GLU A 104 30.78 -7.30 17.82
C GLU A 104 31.39 -8.16 16.70
N GLY A 105 32.10 -7.53 15.78
CA GLY A 105 32.75 -8.17 14.64
C GLY A 105 33.83 -9.16 15.07
N LEU A 106 33.82 -10.33 14.45
CA LEU A 106 34.78 -11.41 14.66
C LEU A 106 35.82 -11.38 13.52
N PRO A 107 37.08 -11.00 13.78
CA PRO A 107 38.11 -10.97 12.75
C PRO A 107 38.49 -12.40 12.31
N THR A 108 38.58 -12.63 11.01
CA THR A 108 39.18 -13.84 10.44
C THR A 108 40.71 -13.76 10.49
N GLY A 109 41.40 -14.88 10.25
CA GLY A 109 42.87 -14.96 10.37
C GLY A 109 43.66 -14.03 9.44
N ASP A 110 43.00 -13.46 8.42
CA ASP A 110 43.51 -12.45 7.48
C ASP A 110 43.12 -11.00 7.86
N GLY A 111 42.41 -10.80 8.98
CA GLY A 111 41.98 -9.50 9.49
C GLY A 111 40.67 -8.97 8.89
N ALA A 112 40.04 -9.68 7.94
CA ALA A 112 38.73 -9.31 7.44
C ALA A 112 37.65 -9.57 8.52
N ILE A 113 36.60 -8.76 8.54
CA ILE A 113 35.46 -8.97 9.44
C ILE A 113 34.25 -9.25 8.55
N THR A 114 33.86 -10.51 8.48
CA THR A 114 32.70 -10.97 7.68
C THR A 114 31.58 -11.54 8.55
N THR A 115 31.86 -11.77 9.83
CA THR A 115 30.95 -12.36 10.82
C THR A 115 30.96 -11.52 12.10
N ALA A 116 29.85 -11.49 12.84
CA ALA A 116 29.77 -10.80 14.12
C ALA A 116 28.97 -11.60 15.16
N GLU A 117 29.38 -11.51 16.42
CA GLU A 117 28.64 -12.06 17.56
C GLU A 117 27.52 -11.08 17.94
N VAL A 118 26.27 -11.55 17.97
CA VAL A 118 25.08 -10.74 18.29
C VAL A 118 24.50 -11.10 19.65
N ALA A 119 24.08 -10.10 20.41
CA ALA A 119 23.45 -10.34 21.71
C ALA A 119 22.56 -9.20 22.18
N PHE A 120 21.51 -9.54 22.94
CA PHE A 120 20.47 -8.60 23.39
C PHE A 120 19.93 -8.92 24.77
N VAL A 121 19.37 -7.90 25.42
CA VAL A 121 18.73 -7.98 26.75
C VAL A 121 17.59 -6.96 26.82
N ALA A 122 16.50 -7.32 27.49
CA ALA A 122 15.35 -6.44 27.72
C ALA A 122 14.97 -6.46 29.21
N ARG A 123 14.48 -5.33 29.73
CA ARG A 123 13.92 -5.22 31.09
C ARG A 123 12.79 -6.22 31.27
N ASP A 124 12.73 -6.82 32.45
CA ASP A 124 11.81 -7.93 32.76
C ASP A 124 10.34 -7.60 32.44
N GLU A 125 9.88 -6.40 32.79
CA GLU A 125 8.50 -5.92 32.51
C GLU A 125 8.22 -5.63 31.03
N HIS A 126 9.26 -5.47 30.21
CA HIS A 126 9.17 -5.24 28.77
C HIS A 126 9.41 -6.50 27.93
N GLN A 127 9.65 -7.65 28.57
CA GLN A 127 9.79 -8.94 27.87
C GLN A 127 8.45 -9.36 27.24
N GLY A 128 8.51 -10.10 26.14
CA GLY A 128 7.31 -10.51 25.39
C GLY A 128 6.75 -9.44 24.43
N ARG A 129 7.24 -8.19 24.50
CA ARG A 129 6.87 -7.11 23.56
C ARG A 129 7.52 -7.22 22.17
N GLY A 130 8.34 -8.25 21.94
CA GLY A 130 9.01 -8.51 20.65
C GLY A 130 10.26 -7.67 20.39
N LEU A 131 10.80 -6.99 21.40
CA LEU A 131 11.97 -6.09 21.30
C LEU A 131 13.22 -6.79 20.76
N GLY A 132 13.49 -8.03 21.18
CA GLY A 132 14.63 -8.79 20.66
C GLY A 132 14.55 -9.04 19.15
N SER A 133 13.34 -9.25 18.61
CA SER A 133 13.15 -9.37 17.16
C SER A 133 13.29 -8.03 16.44
N ILE A 134 12.87 -6.91 17.05
CA ILE A 134 13.12 -5.55 16.52
C ILE A 134 14.64 -5.32 16.43
N LEU A 135 15.34 -5.47 17.56
CA LEU A 135 16.78 -5.23 17.64
C LEU A 135 17.56 -6.09 16.64
N LEU A 136 17.23 -7.38 16.53
CA LEU A 136 17.89 -8.28 15.59
C LEU A 136 17.73 -7.84 14.13
N GLU A 137 16.55 -7.36 13.76
CA GLU A 137 16.24 -6.87 12.41
C GLU A 137 17.05 -5.61 12.06
N HIS A 138 17.14 -4.66 12.99
CA HIS A 138 17.92 -3.43 12.81
C HIS A 138 19.44 -3.69 12.83
N LEU A 139 19.91 -4.60 13.71
CA LEU A 139 21.31 -5.02 13.74
C LEU A 139 21.69 -5.72 12.43
N ALA A 140 20.85 -6.62 11.90
CA ALA A 140 21.11 -7.28 10.63
C ALA A 140 21.17 -6.29 9.46
N ALA A 141 20.30 -5.28 9.45
CA ALA A 141 20.34 -4.22 8.45
C ALA A 141 21.65 -3.40 8.51
N ALA A 142 22.04 -2.96 9.71
CA ALA A 142 23.30 -2.24 9.94
C ALA A 142 24.52 -3.09 9.56
N ALA A 143 24.50 -4.38 9.91
CA ALA A 143 25.57 -5.31 9.59
C ALA A 143 25.75 -5.53 8.09
N ARG A 144 24.66 -5.63 7.31
CA ARG A 144 24.72 -5.70 5.84
C ARG A 144 25.32 -4.44 5.23
N GLU A 145 24.90 -3.28 5.72
CA GLU A 145 25.45 -1.98 5.28
C GLU A 145 26.96 -1.91 5.53
N ASN A 146 27.44 -2.53 6.62
CA ASN A 146 28.86 -2.64 6.97
C ASN A 146 29.58 -3.84 6.32
N GLY A 147 28.96 -4.56 5.38
CA GLY A 147 29.59 -5.64 4.63
C GLY A 147 29.73 -6.98 5.38
N LEU A 148 29.08 -7.15 6.53
CA LEU A 148 28.99 -8.44 7.21
C LEU A 148 28.05 -9.38 6.44
N ARG A 149 28.24 -10.69 6.61
CA ARG A 149 27.42 -11.73 5.95
C ARG A 149 26.75 -12.68 6.92
N ARG A 150 27.27 -12.81 8.15
CA ARG A 150 26.78 -13.79 9.12
C ARG A 150 26.75 -13.23 10.54
N PHE A 151 25.76 -13.69 11.31
CA PHE A 151 25.74 -13.54 12.76
C PHE A 151 25.96 -14.88 13.46
N GLU A 152 26.66 -14.81 14.58
CA GLU A 152 26.84 -15.88 15.56
C GLU A 152 26.22 -15.45 16.90
N ALA A 153 25.62 -16.37 17.64
CA ALA A 153 25.10 -16.09 18.97
C ALA A 153 25.22 -17.30 19.90
N GLU A 154 25.66 -17.06 21.12
CA GLU A 154 25.63 -18.04 22.21
C GLU A 154 24.42 -17.79 23.11
N VAL A 155 23.68 -18.84 23.45
CA VAL A 155 22.49 -18.77 24.31
C VAL A 155 22.43 -19.98 25.25
N LEU A 156 22.20 -19.77 26.55
CA LEU A 156 21.93 -20.89 27.47
C LEU A 156 20.71 -21.69 27.02
N VAL A 157 20.79 -23.03 27.07
CA VAL A 157 19.69 -23.93 26.65
C VAL A 157 18.38 -23.64 27.41
N GLU A 158 18.48 -23.22 28.67
CA GLU A 158 17.35 -22.85 29.52
C GLU A 158 16.69 -21.50 29.14
N ASN A 159 17.34 -20.68 28.31
CA ASN A 159 16.78 -19.42 27.81
C ASN A 159 15.84 -19.67 26.63
N HIS A 160 14.73 -20.37 26.89
CA HIS A 160 13.76 -20.74 25.86
C HIS A 160 13.16 -19.54 25.11
N ALA A 161 13.11 -18.35 25.74
CA ALA A 161 12.66 -17.13 25.11
C ALA A 161 13.62 -16.68 24.00
N MET A 162 14.92 -16.58 24.30
CA MET A 162 15.95 -16.21 23.32
C MET A 162 16.09 -17.25 22.21
N VAL A 163 16.08 -18.54 22.56
CA VAL A 163 16.11 -19.63 21.57
C VAL A 163 14.94 -19.51 20.59
N ARG A 164 13.76 -19.13 21.07
CA ARG A 164 12.58 -18.89 20.22
C ARG A 164 12.76 -17.69 19.30
N VAL A 165 13.33 -16.57 19.78
CA VAL A 165 13.60 -15.38 18.96
C VAL A 165 14.47 -15.74 17.76
N PHE A 166 15.59 -16.42 17.99
CA PHE A 166 16.51 -16.82 16.93
C PHE A 166 15.92 -17.86 15.98
N ARG A 167 15.27 -18.92 16.51
CA ARG A 167 14.61 -19.92 15.64
C ARG A 167 13.53 -19.31 14.76
N GLN A 168 12.70 -18.42 15.31
CA GLN A 168 11.69 -17.73 14.51
C GLN A 168 12.29 -16.75 13.50
N ALA A 169 13.50 -16.24 13.74
CA ALA A 169 14.23 -15.43 12.79
C ALA A 169 14.94 -16.26 11.69
N GLY A 170 14.87 -17.59 11.74
CA GLY A 170 15.47 -18.49 10.73
C GLY A 170 16.86 -19.02 11.08
N TYR A 171 17.35 -18.82 12.31
CA TYR A 171 18.67 -19.29 12.72
C TYR A 171 18.73 -20.82 12.81
N GLN A 172 19.82 -21.39 12.31
CA GLN A 172 20.08 -22.82 12.41
C GLN A 172 20.84 -23.11 13.70
N VAL A 173 20.41 -24.14 14.41
CA VAL A 173 21.13 -24.62 15.60
C VAL A 173 22.26 -25.53 15.12
N SER A 174 23.50 -25.05 15.21
CA SER A 174 24.67 -25.90 15.02
C SER A 174 25.09 -26.50 16.37
N ARG A 175 25.90 -27.57 16.30
CA ARG A 175 26.28 -28.52 17.38
C ARG A 175 26.36 -27.90 18.78
N ALA A 176 25.68 -28.52 19.74
CA ALA A 176 25.88 -28.26 21.17
C ALA A 176 27.29 -28.70 21.59
N PHE A 177 28.08 -27.79 22.14
CA PHE A 177 29.30 -28.12 22.87
C PHE A 177 29.05 -28.00 24.38
N ALA A 178 29.95 -28.56 25.19
CA ALA A 178 29.78 -28.80 26.62
C ALA A 178 29.28 -27.58 27.42
N ASP A 179 28.64 -27.84 28.56
CA ASP A 179 28.20 -26.87 29.57
C ASP A 179 26.89 -26.11 29.31
N GLY A 180 25.98 -26.64 28.48
CA GLY A 180 24.59 -26.18 28.42
C GLY A 180 24.36 -24.89 27.61
N VAL A 181 25.28 -24.55 26.70
CA VAL A 181 25.19 -23.43 25.77
C VAL A 181 24.82 -23.93 24.36
N LEU A 182 23.97 -23.18 23.66
CA LEU A 182 23.65 -23.34 22.24
C LEU A 182 24.41 -22.30 21.43
N HIS A 183 25.15 -22.76 20.42
CA HIS A 183 25.73 -21.91 19.39
C HIS A 183 24.78 -21.83 18.19
N LEU A 184 24.47 -20.62 17.75
CA LEU A 184 23.51 -20.33 16.69
C LEU A 184 24.20 -19.51 15.59
N GLU A 185 24.01 -19.89 14.34
CA GLU A 185 24.56 -19.16 13.19
C GLU A 185 23.47 -18.89 12.15
N PHE A 186 23.56 -17.74 11.48
CA PHE A 186 22.63 -17.35 10.41
C PHE A 186 23.25 -16.32 9.46
N ASP A 187 23.06 -16.53 8.16
CA ASP A 187 23.43 -15.55 7.14
C ASP A 187 22.45 -14.38 7.17
N ILE A 188 22.95 -13.13 7.23
CA ILE A 188 22.13 -11.94 7.49
C ILE A 188 21.34 -11.43 6.27
N ASP A 189 21.59 -12.02 5.10
CA ASP A 189 20.85 -11.72 3.89
C ASP A 189 19.41 -12.21 4.00
N PRO A 190 18.41 -11.36 3.68
CA PRO A 190 17.01 -11.72 3.85
C PRO A 190 16.66 -12.88 2.90
N THR A 191 16.13 -13.95 3.45
CA THR A 191 15.43 -15.01 2.71
C THR A 191 13.93 -14.71 2.62
N ASP A 192 13.23 -15.27 1.63
CA ASP A 192 11.76 -15.12 1.50
C ASP A 192 11.03 -15.49 2.78
N GLN A 193 11.49 -16.56 3.46
CA GLN A 193 10.93 -16.98 4.74
C GLN A 193 11.14 -15.93 5.83
N SER A 194 12.33 -15.33 5.92
CA SER A 194 12.63 -14.29 6.91
C SER A 194 11.80 -13.01 6.68
N LEU A 195 11.61 -12.61 5.42
CA LEU A 195 10.77 -11.47 5.03
C LEU A 195 9.30 -11.73 5.35
N ALA A 196 8.79 -12.93 5.07
CA ALA A 196 7.42 -13.31 5.41
C ALA A 196 7.16 -13.28 6.92
N VAL A 197 8.12 -13.75 7.74
CA VAL A 197 8.01 -13.69 9.21
C VAL A 197 8.03 -12.26 9.71
N ARG A 198 8.92 -11.41 9.17
CA ARG A 198 8.99 -9.98 9.49
C ARG A 198 7.66 -9.28 9.17
N ASP A 199 7.17 -9.42 7.94
CA ASP A 199 5.92 -8.83 7.48
C ASP A 199 4.72 -9.30 8.34
N ALA A 200 4.67 -10.58 8.73
CA ALA A 200 3.61 -11.10 9.60
C ALA A 200 3.69 -10.54 11.04
N ARG A 201 4.89 -10.20 11.53
CA ARG A 201 5.07 -9.56 12.84
C ARG A 201 4.68 -8.08 12.78
N GLU A 202 5.09 -7.37 11.73
CA GLU A 202 4.67 -6.00 11.44
C GLU A 202 3.14 -5.91 11.43
N GLN A 203 2.48 -6.80 10.67
CA GLN A 203 1.02 -6.85 10.60
C GLN A 203 0.35 -7.06 11.95
N ARG A 204 0.79 -8.04 12.74
CA ARG A 204 0.20 -8.31 14.06
C ARG A 204 0.39 -7.15 15.03
N ALA A 205 1.56 -6.51 15.01
CA ALA A 205 1.87 -5.37 15.88
C ALA A 205 1.02 -4.15 15.52
N GLU A 206 0.97 -3.76 14.24
CA GLU A 206 0.16 -2.62 13.78
C GLU A 206 -1.34 -2.87 13.95
N ALA A 207 -1.82 -4.08 13.64
CA ALA A 207 -3.21 -4.46 13.89
C ALA A 207 -3.57 -4.39 15.38
N ARG A 208 -2.67 -4.81 16.28
CA ARG A 208 -2.87 -4.67 17.73
C ARG A 208 -2.91 -3.21 18.15
N SER A 209 -2.01 -2.37 17.60
CA SER A 209 -2.00 -0.92 17.83
C SER A 209 -3.36 -0.30 17.52
N MET A 210 -3.91 -0.60 16.34
CA MET A 210 -5.22 -0.09 15.96
C MET A 210 -6.38 -0.71 16.73
N HIS A 211 -6.27 -1.98 17.11
CA HIS A 211 -7.24 -2.63 17.98
C HIS A 211 -7.37 -1.89 19.32
N ASN A 212 -6.24 -1.52 19.95
CA ASN A 212 -6.24 -0.80 21.23
C ASN A 212 -6.96 0.56 21.11
N ALA A 213 -6.78 1.27 20.00
CA ALA A 213 -7.49 2.52 19.73
C ALA A 213 -9.01 2.35 19.53
N LEU A 214 -9.42 1.24 18.90
CA LEU A 214 -10.82 0.99 18.51
C LEU A 214 -11.62 0.20 19.55
N HIS A 215 -10.97 -0.44 20.50
CA HIS A 215 -11.57 -1.18 21.62
C HIS A 215 -11.04 -0.67 22.97
N PRO A 216 -11.12 0.65 23.25
CA PRO A 216 -10.67 1.16 24.53
C PRO A 216 -11.59 0.65 25.65
N GLY A 217 -11.01 0.32 26.79
CA GLY A 217 -11.74 0.06 28.02
C GLY A 217 -12.20 1.35 28.70
N SER A 218 -11.50 2.47 28.50
CA SER A 218 -11.87 3.79 29.04
C SER A 218 -11.50 4.95 28.12
N VAL A 219 -12.22 6.06 28.20
CA VAL A 219 -12.00 7.24 27.36
C VAL A 219 -11.95 8.53 28.18
N ALA A 220 -10.86 9.28 28.08
CA ALA A 220 -10.77 10.66 28.58
C ALA A 220 -11.09 11.67 27.46
N VAL A 221 -11.88 12.69 27.75
CA VAL A 221 -12.19 13.79 26.82
C VAL A 221 -11.54 15.07 27.33
N ILE A 222 -10.39 15.41 26.76
CA ILE A 222 -9.57 16.56 27.16
C ILE A 222 -10.03 17.80 26.41
N GLY A 223 -10.43 18.83 27.16
CA GLY A 223 -11.14 19.99 26.61
C GLY A 223 -12.66 19.78 26.57
N ALA A 224 -13.20 18.83 27.34
CA ALA A 224 -14.64 18.69 27.54
C ALA A 224 -15.24 20.01 28.07
N SER A 225 -16.46 20.33 27.66
CA SER A 225 -17.13 21.57 28.09
C SER A 225 -18.63 21.40 28.25
N ALA A 226 -19.22 22.19 29.14
CA ALA A 226 -20.68 22.33 29.24
C ALA A 226 -21.27 23.16 28.10
N ASP A 227 -20.45 23.98 27.43
CA ASP A 227 -20.84 24.83 26.31
C ASP A 227 -21.09 23.99 25.03
N PRO A 228 -22.33 23.95 24.51
CA PRO A 228 -22.67 23.18 23.31
C PRO A 228 -21.94 23.58 22.03
N SER A 229 -21.32 24.77 21.99
CA SER A 229 -20.56 25.24 20.83
C SER A 229 -19.14 24.66 20.75
N LYS A 230 -18.66 24.01 21.81
CA LYS A 230 -17.28 23.50 21.89
C LYS A 230 -17.15 22.07 21.36
N ILE A 231 -16.02 21.79 20.72
CA ILE A 231 -15.66 20.46 20.17
C ILE A 231 -15.74 19.36 21.25
N GLY A 232 -15.15 19.60 22.42
CA GLY A 232 -15.17 18.63 23.52
C GLY A 232 -16.57 18.35 24.09
N HIS A 233 -17.53 19.29 23.95
CA HIS A 233 -18.93 19.01 24.27
C HIS A 233 -19.54 18.02 23.29
N ALA A 234 -19.32 18.22 21.99
CA ALA A 234 -19.87 17.35 20.94
C ALA A 234 -19.37 15.91 21.08
N VAL A 235 -18.06 15.71 21.28
CA VAL A 235 -17.47 14.37 21.49
C VAL A 235 -18.07 13.69 22.72
N LEU A 236 -18.10 14.37 23.87
CA LEU A 236 -18.67 13.81 25.10
C LEU A 236 -20.16 13.46 24.92
N ALA A 237 -20.92 14.34 24.25
CA ALA A 237 -22.32 14.09 23.93
C ALA A 237 -22.51 12.83 23.07
N ASN A 238 -21.64 12.63 22.08
CA ASN A 238 -21.72 11.54 21.14
C ASN A 238 -21.36 10.20 21.80
N LEU A 239 -20.31 10.16 22.64
CA LEU A 239 -19.95 8.98 23.45
C LEU A 239 -21.11 8.51 24.34
N LEU A 240 -21.75 9.45 25.04
CA LEU A 240 -22.87 9.15 25.93
C LEU A 240 -24.12 8.72 25.13
N ARG A 241 -24.40 9.33 23.98
CA ARG A 241 -25.53 8.93 23.12
C ARG A 241 -25.33 7.55 22.50
N ALA A 242 -24.10 7.23 22.10
CA ALA A 242 -23.74 5.93 21.55
C ALA A 242 -23.80 4.81 22.59
N LYS A 243 -23.79 5.16 23.88
CA LYS A 243 -23.78 4.23 25.03
C LYS A 243 -22.48 3.42 25.09
N PHE A 244 -21.35 4.11 24.92
CA PHE A 244 -20.03 3.51 25.12
C PHE A 244 -20.00 2.70 26.42
N THR A 245 -19.49 1.47 26.33
CA THR A 245 -19.64 0.46 27.38
C THR A 245 -18.67 0.66 28.54
N GLY A 246 -17.54 1.34 28.30
CA GLY A 246 -16.55 1.71 29.31
C GLY A 246 -16.81 3.07 29.98
N PRO A 247 -16.04 3.43 31.04
CA PRO A 247 -16.13 4.75 31.65
C PRO A 247 -15.64 5.87 30.72
N VAL A 248 -16.32 7.02 30.82
CA VAL A 248 -15.97 8.25 30.11
C VAL A 248 -15.60 9.33 31.12
N PHE A 249 -14.43 9.95 30.96
CA PHE A 249 -13.88 10.94 31.87
C PHE A 249 -13.71 12.32 31.19
N PRO A 250 -14.64 13.26 31.42
CA PRO A 250 -14.44 14.65 31.03
C PRO A 250 -13.27 15.27 31.79
N VAL A 251 -12.33 15.90 31.07
CA VAL A 251 -11.22 16.65 31.67
C VAL A 251 -11.40 18.14 31.38
N ASN A 252 -11.57 18.91 32.45
CA ASN A 252 -11.78 20.35 32.47
C ASN A 252 -11.43 20.93 33.86
N ALA A 253 -10.51 21.89 33.93
CA ALA A 253 -10.01 22.46 35.18
C ALA A 253 -11.08 23.21 36.01
N ASP A 254 -12.08 23.81 35.35
CA ASP A 254 -13.06 24.70 35.98
C ASP A 254 -14.38 24.00 36.34
N ALA A 255 -14.66 22.86 35.70
CA ALA A 255 -15.93 22.16 35.84
C ALA A 255 -15.82 20.99 36.82
N ARG A 256 -16.73 20.94 37.80
CA ARG A 256 -16.88 19.75 38.67
C ARG A 256 -17.58 18.58 37.97
N SER A 257 -18.47 18.87 37.03
CA SER A 257 -19.22 17.89 36.25
C SER A 257 -19.66 18.46 34.92
N ILE A 258 -19.69 17.63 33.88
CA ILE A 258 -20.15 18.00 32.54
C ILE A 258 -21.18 16.96 32.10
N ARG A 259 -22.39 17.40 31.70
CA ARG A 259 -23.51 16.52 31.34
C ARG A 259 -23.87 15.45 32.38
N GLY A 260 -23.68 15.77 33.66
CA GLY A 260 -23.94 14.84 34.77
C GLY A 260 -22.83 13.81 35.02
N VAL A 261 -21.75 13.84 34.23
CA VAL A 261 -20.55 13.00 34.44
C VAL A 261 -19.53 13.78 35.25
N ARG A 262 -18.84 13.12 36.19
CA ARG A 262 -17.79 13.73 37.00
C ARG A 262 -16.65 14.20 36.11
N ALA A 263 -16.25 15.47 36.25
CA ALA A 263 -15.11 16.02 35.55
C ALA A 263 -13.88 16.09 36.47
N TYR A 264 -12.70 16.01 35.85
CA TYR A 264 -11.38 16.05 36.50
C TYR A 264 -10.58 17.23 35.96
N ALA A 265 -9.70 17.82 36.78
CA ALA A 265 -8.94 18.98 36.35
C ALA A 265 -7.82 18.58 35.37
N SER A 266 -7.14 17.48 35.68
CA SER A 266 -6.16 16.81 34.82
C SER A 266 -6.56 15.36 34.52
N VAL A 267 -6.02 14.79 33.44
CA VAL A 267 -6.11 13.36 33.15
C VAL A 267 -5.40 12.51 34.21
N THR A 268 -4.37 13.07 34.87
CA THR A 268 -3.64 12.42 35.96
C THR A 268 -4.45 12.32 37.26
N ASP A 269 -5.48 13.16 37.43
CA ASP A 269 -6.39 13.10 38.58
C ASP A 269 -7.42 11.97 38.48
N ILE A 270 -7.54 11.34 37.30
CA ILE A 270 -8.48 10.24 37.09
C ILE A 270 -7.97 9.02 37.88
N PRO A 271 -8.79 8.39 38.73
CA PRO A 271 -8.34 7.27 39.55
C PRO A 271 -8.12 5.99 38.73
N ASP A 272 -8.88 5.81 37.65
CA ASP A 272 -8.84 4.61 36.81
C ASP A 272 -7.83 4.78 35.66
N GLU A 273 -7.43 3.68 35.02
CA GLU A 273 -6.60 3.70 33.81
C GLU A 273 -7.33 4.40 32.65
N VAL A 274 -6.56 5.04 31.76
CA VAL A 274 -7.08 5.76 30.58
C VAL A 274 -6.45 5.18 29.32
N ASP A 275 -7.22 4.39 28.56
CA ASP A 275 -6.69 3.76 27.34
C ASP A 275 -6.59 4.75 26.17
N LEU A 276 -7.62 5.58 26.00
CA LEU A 276 -7.80 6.53 24.90
C LEU A 276 -8.05 7.94 25.43
N ALA A 277 -7.30 8.93 24.93
CA ALA A 277 -7.59 10.34 25.15
C ALA A 277 -8.04 11.03 23.86
N VAL A 278 -9.24 11.62 23.88
CA VAL A 278 -9.74 12.47 22.81
C VAL A 278 -9.39 13.92 23.14
N VAL A 279 -8.57 14.54 22.30
CA VAL A 279 -7.98 15.85 22.53
C VAL A 279 -8.72 16.91 21.71
N ALA A 280 -9.39 17.82 22.41
CA ALA A 280 -10.19 18.91 21.86
C ALA A 280 -9.72 20.28 22.38
N VAL A 281 -8.43 20.42 22.69
CA VAL A 281 -7.77 21.69 23.07
C VAL A 281 -6.99 22.29 21.88
N PRO A 282 -6.80 23.61 21.81
CA PRO A 282 -6.01 24.23 20.74
C PRO A 282 -4.57 23.70 20.67
N ALA A 283 -3.94 23.77 19.50
CA ALA A 283 -2.58 23.27 19.29
C ALA A 283 -1.54 23.85 20.28
N ALA A 284 -1.72 25.09 20.74
CA ALA A 284 -0.83 25.71 21.72
C ALA A 284 -0.83 25.04 23.11
N GLY A 285 -1.86 24.26 23.45
CA GLY A 285 -1.96 23.53 24.71
C GLY A 285 -1.65 22.04 24.58
N ILE A 286 -1.12 21.58 23.43
CA ILE A 286 -0.92 20.15 23.20
C ILE A 286 0.20 19.59 24.08
N ASP A 287 1.27 20.34 24.30
CA ASP A 287 2.43 19.91 25.10
C ASP A 287 2.01 19.51 26.53
N GLU A 288 1.20 20.34 27.21
CA GLU A 288 0.68 20.02 28.56
C GLU A 288 -0.18 18.75 28.58
N VAL A 289 -0.94 18.52 27.49
CA VAL A 289 -1.75 17.31 27.32
C VAL A 289 -0.85 16.09 27.12
N MET A 290 0.21 16.20 26.32
CA MET A 290 1.18 15.15 26.07
C MET A 290 1.83 14.68 27.38
N ASP A 291 2.35 15.62 28.17
CA ASP A 291 3.01 15.34 29.45
C ASP A 291 2.06 14.62 30.42
N SER A 292 0.83 15.11 30.52
CA SER A 292 -0.16 14.53 31.44
C SER A 292 -0.64 13.15 30.96
N CYS A 293 -0.79 12.95 29.64
CA CYS A 293 -1.16 11.66 29.06
C CYS A 293 -0.03 10.62 29.21
N LEU A 294 1.22 11.05 29.08
CA LEU A 294 2.39 10.23 29.36
C LEU A 294 2.39 9.77 30.81
N GLU A 295 2.28 10.68 31.78
CA GLU A 295 2.29 10.33 33.20
C GLU A 295 1.16 9.36 33.55
N LYS A 296 0.01 9.52 32.88
CA LYS A 296 -1.15 8.65 33.05
C LYS A 296 -1.04 7.30 32.32
N GLY A 297 -0.06 7.11 31.44
CA GLY A 297 0.13 5.88 30.66
C GLY A 297 -0.89 5.69 29.52
N VAL A 298 -1.43 6.78 28.97
CA VAL A 298 -2.35 6.71 27.83
C VAL A 298 -1.65 6.11 26.62
N THR A 299 -2.34 5.24 25.87
CA THR A 299 -1.71 4.55 24.72
C THR A 299 -2.03 5.17 23.37
N THR A 300 -3.17 5.86 23.27
CA THR A 300 -3.64 6.47 22.01
C THR A 300 -4.25 7.85 22.23
N LEU A 301 -3.87 8.78 21.37
CA LEU A 301 -4.43 10.13 21.28
C LEU A 301 -5.26 10.27 20.01
N VAL A 302 -6.50 10.77 20.15
CA VAL A 302 -7.34 11.19 19.01
C VAL A 302 -7.41 12.71 19.02
N VAL A 303 -6.61 13.35 18.18
CA VAL A 303 -6.48 14.81 18.14
C VAL A 303 -7.47 15.36 17.13
N ILE A 304 -8.58 15.88 17.65
CA ILE A 304 -9.68 16.46 16.85
C ILE A 304 -9.33 17.88 16.41
N SER A 305 -8.56 18.60 17.23
CA SER A 305 -8.23 20.00 17.00
C SER A 305 -7.44 20.24 15.71
N ALA A 306 -7.80 21.33 15.03
CA ALA A 306 -7.07 21.91 13.92
C ALA A 306 -5.92 22.84 14.40
N GLY A 307 -5.18 23.45 13.48
CA GLY A 307 -4.11 24.40 13.80
C GLY A 307 -2.69 23.82 13.70
N PHE A 308 -2.54 22.70 12.99
CA PHE A 308 -1.28 21.99 12.78
C PHE A 308 -0.83 22.20 11.33
N ALA A 309 -0.44 21.18 10.56
CA ALA A 309 0.02 21.38 9.19
C ALA A 309 -1.00 22.11 8.29
N ASP A 310 -2.29 22.08 8.66
CA ASP A 310 -3.38 22.84 8.05
C ASP A 310 -3.29 24.37 8.26
N ALA A 311 -2.48 24.84 9.20
CA ALA A 311 -2.24 26.26 9.50
C ALA A 311 -0.94 26.82 8.88
N GLY A 312 -0.21 26.02 8.08
CA GLY A 312 1.02 26.42 7.39
C GLY A 312 2.31 25.94 8.05
N GLU A 313 3.43 26.61 7.77
CA GLU A 313 4.77 26.16 8.18
C GLU A 313 4.94 26.00 9.70
N GLY A 314 4.52 26.99 10.48
CA GLY A 314 4.59 26.93 11.95
C GLY A 314 3.78 25.77 12.53
N GLY A 315 2.62 25.47 11.95
CA GLY A 315 1.80 24.34 12.37
C GLY A 315 2.35 22.98 11.89
N THR A 316 3.12 22.95 10.79
CA THR A 316 3.84 21.74 10.36
C THR A 316 4.92 21.35 11.37
N VAL A 317 5.61 22.33 11.96
CA VAL A 317 6.58 22.10 13.05
C VAL A 317 5.89 21.54 14.29
N ALA A 318 4.76 22.14 14.69
CA ALA A 318 3.95 21.64 15.81
C ALA A 318 3.44 20.22 15.59
N GLU A 319 3.03 19.87 14.37
CA GLU A 319 2.57 18.53 14.01
C GLU A 319 3.69 17.48 14.12
N ARG A 320 4.88 17.80 13.60
CA ARG A 320 6.04 16.91 13.72
C ARG A 320 6.42 16.70 15.18
N ARG A 321 6.40 17.77 15.98
CA ARG A 321 6.69 17.71 17.41
C ARG A 321 5.69 16.82 18.16
N LEU A 322 4.39 17.01 17.90
CA LEU A 322 3.32 16.16 18.45
C LEU A 322 3.59 14.68 18.17
N VAL A 323 3.89 14.32 16.92
CA VAL A 323 4.16 12.92 16.56
C VAL A 323 5.45 12.42 17.22
N SER A 324 6.55 13.17 17.16
CA SER A 324 7.81 12.73 17.75
C SER A 324 7.70 12.51 19.26
N GLU A 325 7.04 13.43 19.97
CA GLU A 325 6.84 13.32 21.41
C GLU A 325 5.87 12.17 21.75
N ALA A 326 4.78 12.00 20.99
CA ALA A 326 3.87 10.88 21.20
C ALA A 326 4.59 9.53 21.02
N ARG A 327 5.36 9.38 19.93
CA ARG A 327 6.10 8.16 19.62
C ARG A 327 7.19 7.86 20.66
N ALA A 328 7.95 8.88 21.09
CA ALA A 328 8.94 8.72 22.16
C ALA A 328 8.31 8.13 23.43
N HIS A 329 7.08 8.52 23.74
CA HIS A 329 6.31 8.07 24.90
C HIS A 329 5.48 6.79 24.66
N GLY A 330 5.65 6.14 23.51
CA GLY A 330 4.97 4.89 23.19
C GLY A 330 3.50 5.05 22.76
N MET A 331 3.04 6.27 22.52
CA MET A 331 1.68 6.61 22.12
C MET A 331 1.49 6.61 20.60
N ARG A 332 0.27 6.29 20.15
CA ARG A 332 -0.19 6.55 18.77
C ARG A 332 -0.98 7.84 18.68
N VAL A 333 -0.94 8.48 17.51
CA VAL A 333 -1.76 9.67 17.21
C VAL A 333 -2.68 9.42 16.01
N ILE A 334 -3.98 9.59 16.23
CA ILE A 334 -4.98 9.67 15.16
C ILE A 334 -5.36 11.14 14.99
N GLY A 335 -5.11 11.70 13.80
CA GLY A 335 -5.19 13.13 13.54
C GLY A 335 -3.82 13.74 13.23
N PRO A 336 -3.60 15.03 13.54
CA PRO A 336 -4.58 15.99 14.08
C PRO A 336 -5.65 16.38 13.03
N ASN A 337 -6.53 17.33 13.37
CA ASN A 337 -7.64 17.76 12.50
C ASN A 337 -8.53 16.58 12.06
N ALA A 338 -8.70 15.60 12.94
CA ALA A 338 -9.52 14.42 12.70
C ALA A 338 -11.00 14.70 12.98
N LEU A 339 -11.90 14.03 12.25
CA LEU A 339 -13.29 13.91 12.71
C LEU A 339 -13.41 13.06 13.98
N GLY A 340 -12.50 12.09 14.17
CA GLY A 340 -12.47 11.14 15.27
C GLY A 340 -12.63 9.68 14.83
N ILE A 341 -12.97 8.80 15.77
CA ILE A 341 -13.11 7.35 15.55
C ILE A 341 -14.43 6.79 16.10
N ALA A 342 -14.92 5.70 15.52
CA ALA A 342 -16.09 4.98 16.00
C ALA A 342 -15.95 3.45 15.84
N ASN A 343 -16.60 2.72 16.74
CA ASN A 343 -16.75 1.26 16.70
C ASN A 343 -18.18 0.90 17.12
N THR A 344 -18.93 0.25 16.23
CA THR A 344 -20.35 -0.08 16.42
C THR A 344 -20.58 -1.42 17.11
N ALA A 345 -19.51 -2.15 17.44
CA ALA A 345 -19.61 -3.44 18.12
C ALA A 345 -20.44 -3.32 19.42
N PRO A 346 -21.40 -4.23 19.68
CA PRO A 346 -22.31 -4.11 20.83
C PRO A 346 -21.63 -4.07 22.21
N ASP A 347 -20.45 -4.66 22.32
CA ASP A 347 -19.61 -4.69 23.52
C ASP A 347 -18.69 -3.46 23.65
N VAL A 348 -18.66 -2.56 22.66
CA VAL A 348 -17.84 -1.33 22.66
C VAL A 348 -18.72 -0.08 22.56
N GLN A 349 -19.52 0.06 21.49
CA GLN A 349 -20.39 1.20 21.20
C GLN A 349 -19.70 2.58 21.29
N LEU A 350 -18.52 2.68 20.69
CA LEU A 350 -17.70 3.90 20.69
C LEU A 350 -18.15 4.87 19.58
N ASN A 351 -18.49 6.10 19.96
CA ASN A 351 -18.57 7.24 19.03
C ASN A 351 -17.76 8.42 19.58
N ALA A 352 -16.45 8.38 19.35
CA ALA A 352 -15.50 9.45 19.67
C ALA A 352 -15.30 10.40 18.46
N THR A 353 -16.38 10.69 17.73
CA THR A 353 -16.35 11.58 16.55
C THR A 353 -17.08 12.90 16.80
N LEU A 354 -16.95 13.83 15.87
CA LEU A 354 -17.80 15.02 15.78
C LEU A 354 -19.16 14.77 15.10
N ALA A 355 -19.37 13.60 14.51
CA ALA A 355 -20.63 13.26 13.85
C ALA A 355 -21.67 12.81 14.89
N PRO A 356 -22.81 13.53 15.02
CA PRO A 356 -23.83 13.12 15.96
C PRO A 356 -24.49 11.80 15.53
N ASP A 357 -24.75 11.68 14.24
CA ASP A 357 -25.36 10.53 13.64
C ASP A 357 -24.32 9.77 12.82
N ILE A 358 -24.03 8.55 13.26
CA ILE A 358 -23.22 7.60 12.51
C ILE A 358 -24.12 6.46 12.01
N PRO A 359 -23.74 5.75 10.94
CA PRO A 359 -24.45 4.56 10.53
C PRO A 359 -24.49 3.52 11.66
N GLY A 360 -25.56 2.70 11.67
CA GLY A 360 -25.72 1.65 12.67
C GLY A 360 -24.74 0.48 12.46
N MET A 361 -24.96 -0.61 13.18
CA MET A 361 -24.11 -1.79 13.11
C MET A 361 -24.08 -2.36 11.68
N GLY A 362 -22.90 -2.79 11.25
CA GLY A 362 -22.74 -3.50 10.00
C GLY A 362 -21.31 -4.01 9.84
N ARG A 363 -20.97 -4.38 8.61
CA ARG A 363 -19.73 -5.11 8.31
C ARG A 363 -18.78 -4.32 7.40
N VAL A 364 -18.96 -3.01 7.34
CA VAL A 364 -18.16 -2.10 6.51
C VAL A 364 -17.17 -1.33 7.39
N GLY A 365 -15.87 -1.45 7.11
CA GLY A 365 -14.83 -0.63 7.71
C GLY A 365 -14.58 0.59 6.84
N PHE A 366 -14.46 1.79 7.42
CA PHE A 366 -14.28 3.02 6.64
C PHE A 366 -13.16 3.91 7.20
N PHE A 367 -12.15 4.16 6.38
CA PHE A 367 -11.06 5.10 6.63
C PHE A 367 -11.23 6.36 5.78
N SER A 368 -11.12 7.54 6.40
CA SER A 368 -11.21 8.84 5.74
C SER A 368 -10.06 9.76 6.13
N GLN A 369 -9.48 10.42 5.13
CA GLN A 369 -8.55 11.55 5.35
C GLN A 369 -9.27 12.91 5.43
N SER A 370 -10.57 12.97 5.12
CA SER A 370 -11.33 14.21 5.24
C SER A 370 -11.92 14.38 6.63
N GLY A 371 -11.43 15.39 7.38
CA GLY A 371 -12.04 15.83 8.64
C GLY A 371 -13.34 16.61 8.41
N ALA A 372 -13.30 17.68 7.60
CA ALA A 372 -14.42 18.60 7.44
C ALA A 372 -15.66 17.98 6.76
N LEU A 373 -15.49 17.06 5.81
CA LEU A 373 -16.61 16.38 5.14
C LEU A 373 -17.10 15.15 5.91
N GLY A 374 -16.37 14.71 6.93
CA GLY A 374 -16.60 13.44 7.62
C GLY A 374 -18.02 13.28 8.18
N THR A 375 -18.60 14.35 8.76
CA THR A 375 -19.99 14.33 9.26
C THR A 375 -21.00 14.11 8.13
N ALA A 376 -20.85 14.79 6.99
CA ALA A 376 -21.75 14.64 5.85
C ALA A 376 -21.60 13.27 5.20
N ILE A 377 -20.38 12.75 5.14
CA ILE A 377 -20.06 11.40 4.65
C ILE A 377 -20.79 10.34 5.49
N LEU A 378 -20.69 10.43 6.82
CA LEU A 378 -21.33 9.48 7.74
C LEU A 378 -22.86 9.59 7.73
N ALA A 379 -23.40 10.82 7.64
CA ALA A 379 -24.84 11.03 7.49
C ALA A 379 -25.37 10.39 6.20
N SER A 380 -24.67 10.61 5.07
CA SER A 380 -25.07 10.01 3.78
C SER A 380 -24.99 8.49 3.79
N ALA A 381 -23.96 7.90 4.42
CA ALA A 381 -23.88 6.45 4.60
C ALA A 381 -25.05 5.89 5.42
N LYS A 382 -25.45 6.60 6.48
CA LYS A 382 -26.59 6.23 7.34
C LYS A 382 -27.90 6.30 6.58
N GLU A 383 -28.15 7.38 5.84
CA GLU A 383 -29.36 7.56 5.03
C GLU A 383 -29.53 6.46 3.98
N ARG A 384 -28.42 5.95 3.46
CA ARG A 384 -28.40 4.83 2.50
C ARG A 384 -28.55 3.45 3.15
N GLY A 385 -28.59 3.37 4.48
CA GLY A 385 -28.66 2.11 5.21
C GLY A 385 -27.36 1.30 5.17
N LEU A 386 -26.19 1.94 5.01
CA LEU A 386 -24.90 1.25 5.00
C LEU A 386 -24.34 1.10 6.44
N GLY A 387 -24.46 -0.09 7.03
CA GLY A 387 -23.98 -0.34 8.39
C GLY A 387 -22.45 -0.39 8.48
N LEU A 388 -21.87 0.22 9.51
CA LEU A 388 -20.42 0.24 9.74
C LEU A 388 -20.02 -0.74 10.84
N SER A 389 -18.79 -1.25 10.76
CA SER A 389 -18.08 -1.95 11.84
C SER A 389 -17.23 -0.93 12.60
N THR A 390 -16.24 -0.34 11.92
CA THR A 390 -15.35 0.69 12.48
C THR A 390 -15.20 1.86 11.50
N PHE A 391 -15.08 3.07 12.04
CA PHE A 391 -14.76 4.28 11.29
C PHE A 391 -13.55 4.98 11.88
N VAL A 392 -12.61 5.41 11.03
CA VAL A 392 -11.44 6.19 11.42
C VAL A 392 -11.26 7.37 10.48
N SER A 393 -11.27 8.59 11.04
CA SER A 393 -10.82 9.79 10.33
C SER A 393 -9.42 10.18 10.80
N ALA A 394 -8.44 10.11 9.92
CA ALA A 394 -7.05 10.45 10.25
C ALA A 394 -6.71 11.94 10.09
N GLY A 395 -7.60 12.75 9.50
CA GLY A 395 -7.34 14.18 9.29
C GLY A 395 -6.05 14.41 8.51
N ASN A 396 -5.11 15.15 9.11
CA ASN A 396 -3.80 15.43 8.52
C ASN A 396 -2.91 14.18 8.37
N ARG A 397 -3.28 13.04 8.98
CA ARG A 397 -2.56 11.76 8.88
C ARG A 397 -1.08 11.91 9.27
N ALA A 398 -0.85 12.45 10.47
CA ALA A 398 0.49 12.72 10.96
C ALA A 398 1.20 11.44 11.46
N ASP A 399 0.45 10.48 12.01
CA ASP A 399 0.98 9.18 12.46
C ASP A 399 0.18 8.00 11.90
N VAL A 400 -1.06 7.77 12.37
CA VAL A 400 -1.90 6.66 11.86
C VAL A 400 -2.34 6.90 10.42
N SER A 401 -2.21 5.88 9.58
CA SER A 401 -2.50 5.91 8.15
C SER A 401 -3.54 4.87 7.71
N GLY A 402 -3.92 4.92 6.43
CA GLY A 402 -4.74 3.88 5.83
C GLY A 402 -4.05 2.51 5.82
N ASN A 403 -2.71 2.46 5.83
CA ASN A 403 -1.95 1.21 5.88
C ASN A 403 -2.19 0.50 7.21
N ASP A 404 -2.14 1.21 8.34
CA ASP A 404 -2.41 0.65 9.67
C ASP A 404 -3.81 0.02 9.74
N MET A 405 -4.80 0.71 9.16
CA MET A 405 -6.19 0.22 9.10
C MET A 405 -6.36 -1.00 8.19
N LEU A 406 -5.66 -1.05 7.05
CA LEU A 406 -5.64 -2.27 6.20
C LEU A 406 -5.08 -3.47 6.97
N GLN A 407 -4.05 -3.27 7.80
CA GLN A 407 -3.46 -4.33 8.61
C GLN A 407 -4.42 -4.80 9.71
N TYR A 408 -5.14 -3.89 10.36
CA TYR A 408 -6.20 -4.21 11.32
C TYR A 408 -7.34 -5.03 10.68
N TRP A 409 -7.91 -4.53 9.58
CA TRP A 409 -9.03 -5.19 8.90
C TRP A 409 -8.66 -6.51 8.27
N GLN A 410 -7.38 -6.80 8.04
CA GLN A 410 -6.97 -8.11 7.55
C GLN A 410 -7.38 -9.25 8.49
N THR A 411 -7.33 -9.01 9.80
CA THR A 411 -7.63 -10.04 10.81
C THR A 411 -8.93 -9.81 11.58
N ASP A 412 -9.57 -8.65 11.41
CA ASP A 412 -10.83 -8.32 12.10
C ASP A 412 -12.03 -9.12 11.55
N PRO A 413 -12.67 -10.02 12.31
CA PRO A 413 -13.83 -10.78 11.82
C PRO A 413 -15.11 -9.94 11.68
N ALA A 414 -15.16 -8.71 12.21
CA ALA A 414 -16.35 -7.85 12.13
C ALA A 414 -16.48 -7.11 10.80
N THR A 415 -15.38 -6.94 10.05
CA THR A 415 -15.35 -6.24 8.77
C THR A 415 -15.26 -7.20 7.59
N ASP A 416 -16.14 -7.04 6.61
CA ASP A 416 -16.12 -7.77 5.32
C ASP A 416 -15.78 -6.86 4.14
N VAL A 417 -16.14 -5.57 4.20
CA VAL A 417 -15.92 -4.60 3.11
C VAL A 417 -15.15 -3.41 3.65
N VAL A 418 -14.15 -2.93 2.91
CA VAL A 418 -13.31 -1.79 3.28
C VAL A 418 -13.55 -0.61 2.35
N LEU A 419 -13.80 0.56 2.92
CA LEU A 419 -13.92 1.83 2.20
C LEU A 419 -12.76 2.75 2.55
N LEU A 420 -12.17 3.36 1.53
CA LEU A 420 -11.05 4.28 1.67
C LEU A 420 -11.37 5.61 0.96
N TYR A 421 -11.33 6.72 1.70
CA TYR A 421 -11.24 8.05 1.13
C TYR A 421 -9.80 8.57 1.32
N LEU A 422 -9.04 8.63 0.23
CA LEU A 422 -7.61 8.93 0.24
C LEU A 422 -7.29 10.18 -0.58
N GLU A 423 -6.48 11.07 -0.03
CA GLU A 423 -5.72 12.09 -0.77
C GLU A 423 -4.28 11.64 -0.99
N THR A 424 -3.71 10.87 -0.07
CA THR A 424 -2.34 10.34 -0.10
C THR A 424 -2.28 8.92 0.45
N PHE A 425 -1.26 8.14 0.07
CA PHE A 425 -1.10 6.73 0.47
C PHE A 425 -0.13 6.52 1.65
N GLY A 426 0.56 7.57 2.11
CA GLY A 426 1.71 7.41 3.01
C GLY A 426 2.86 6.70 2.30
N ASN A 427 3.00 5.38 2.53
CA ASN A 427 3.90 4.50 1.76
C ASN A 427 3.08 3.74 0.69
N PRO A 428 3.20 4.11 -0.61
CA PRO A 428 2.41 3.53 -1.69
C PRO A 428 2.76 2.07 -2.02
N ARG A 429 4.04 1.67 -1.87
CA ARG A 429 4.49 0.28 -2.06
C ARG A 429 3.93 -0.64 -0.97
N LYS A 430 4.06 -0.24 0.30
CA LYS A 430 3.40 -0.92 1.43
C LYS A 430 1.89 -0.99 1.21
N PHE A 431 1.26 0.11 0.78
CA PHE A 431 -0.18 0.14 0.47
C PHE A 431 -0.57 -0.91 -0.58
N ALA A 432 0.12 -0.97 -1.72
CA ALA A 432 -0.17 -1.96 -2.79
C ALA A 432 -0.08 -3.39 -2.26
N ARG A 433 0.99 -3.71 -1.52
CA ARG A 433 1.22 -5.04 -0.93
C ARG A 433 0.13 -5.43 0.08
N LEU A 434 -0.28 -4.49 0.94
CA LEU A 434 -1.34 -4.72 1.92
C LEU A 434 -2.71 -4.85 1.24
N ALA A 435 -3.03 -3.95 0.30
CA ALA A 435 -4.29 -3.95 -0.43
C ALA A 435 -4.46 -5.22 -1.26
N ARG A 436 -3.45 -5.64 -2.03
CA ARG A 436 -3.48 -6.89 -2.82
C ARG A 436 -3.77 -8.11 -1.96
N ARG A 437 -3.19 -8.17 -0.76
CA ARG A 437 -3.40 -9.27 0.20
C ARG A 437 -4.80 -9.26 0.78
N LEU A 438 -5.27 -8.08 1.23
CA LEU A 438 -6.58 -7.92 1.85
C LEU A 438 -7.73 -8.12 0.85
N ALA A 439 -7.60 -7.58 -0.36
CA ALA A 439 -8.59 -7.67 -1.45
C ALA A 439 -8.95 -9.11 -1.85
N ARG A 440 -8.09 -10.09 -1.55
CA ARG A 440 -8.38 -11.53 -1.77
C ARG A 440 -9.38 -12.12 -0.79
N THR A 441 -9.53 -11.51 0.37
CA THR A 441 -10.48 -11.94 1.41
C THR A 441 -11.62 -10.96 1.59
N LYS A 442 -11.36 -9.66 1.38
CA LYS A 442 -12.28 -8.56 1.71
C LYS A 442 -12.17 -7.47 0.64
N PRO A 443 -13.24 -7.16 -0.11
CA PRO A 443 -13.19 -6.12 -1.14
C PRO A 443 -12.84 -4.75 -0.56
N ILE A 444 -12.02 -4.00 -1.30
CA ILE A 444 -11.63 -2.63 -0.97
C ILE A 444 -12.20 -1.71 -2.04
N VAL A 445 -12.96 -0.69 -1.64
CA VAL A 445 -13.45 0.37 -2.54
C VAL A 445 -12.79 1.68 -2.15
N ALA A 446 -12.18 2.39 -3.11
CA ALA A 446 -11.39 3.59 -2.82
C ALA A 446 -11.78 4.77 -3.71
N VAL A 447 -11.97 5.93 -3.08
CA VAL A 447 -11.99 7.25 -3.75
C VAL A 447 -10.62 7.88 -3.55
N LYS A 448 -9.96 8.25 -4.65
CA LYS A 448 -8.74 9.08 -4.63
C LYS A 448 -9.09 10.51 -5.03
N SER A 449 -9.09 11.43 -4.07
CA SER A 449 -9.27 12.86 -4.34
C SER A 449 -7.95 13.53 -4.74
N GLY A 450 -8.03 14.78 -5.23
CA GLY A 450 -6.86 15.56 -5.61
C GLY A 450 -6.19 15.13 -6.93
N ARG A 451 -6.91 14.42 -7.82
CA ARG A 451 -6.35 13.85 -9.07
C ARG A 451 -5.76 14.89 -10.04
N HIS A 452 -6.31 16.11 -10.04
CA HIS A 452 -5.84 17.21 -10.89
C HIS A 452 -5.26 18.37 -10.09
N THR A 453 -5.70 18.54 -8.84
CA THR A 453 -5.34 19.67 -7.98
C THR A 453 -4.24 19.35 -6.98
N GLY A 454 -3.89 18.08 -6.83
CA GLY A 454 -3.04 17.59 -5.75
C GLY A 454 -3.78 17.45 -4.41
N PRO A 455 -3.12 16.87 -3.39
CA PRO A 455 -3.62 16.80 -2.02
C PRO A 455 -3.65 18.18 -1.34
N THR A 456 -4.38 18.31 -0.24
CA THR A 456 -4.33 19.52 0.61
C THR A 456 -2.92 19.79 1.15
N PRO A 457 -2.54 21.05 1.47
CA PRO A 457 -1.18 21.37 1.95
C PRO A 457 -0.72 20.53 3.14
N ALA A 458 -1.60 20.26 4.11
CA ALA A 458 -1.30 19.42 5.27
C ALA A 458 -0.90 18.00 4.87
N LEU A 459 -1.67 17.37 3.99
CA LEU A 459 -1.41 16.02 3.49
C LEU A 459 -0.29 15.97 2.44
N ALA A 460 -0.03 17.07 1.74
CA ALA A 460 1.08 17.21 0.81
C ALA A 460 2.44 17.19 1.53
N ALA A 461 2.53 17.81 2.72
CA ALA A 461 3.76 17.88 3.50
C ALA A 461 4.28 16.50 3.93
N SER A 462 3.38 15.54 4.15
CA SER A 462 3.67 14.15 4.54
C SER A 462 3.40 13.13 3.42
N GLY A 463 3.05 13.60 2.22
CA GLY A 463 2.62 12.78 1.10
C GLY A 463 3.61 12.80 -0.06
N VAL A 464 3.64 11.73 -0.85
CA VAL A 464 4.38 11.70 -2.11
C VAL A 464 3.41 12.00 -3.25
N PRO A 465 3.69 12.98 -4.12
CA PRO A 465 2.91 13.19 -5.33
C PRO A 465 2.99 11.95 -6.22
N ILE A 466 1.83 11.47 -6.67
CA ILE A 466 1.71 10.32 -7.55
C ILE A 466 0.84 10.73 -8.74
N ASP A 467 1.28 10.41 -9.95
CA ASP A 467 0.45 10.59 -11.13
C ASP A 467 -0.75 9.64 -11.13
N ASP A 468 -1.82 10.05 -11.80
CA ASP A 468 -3.08 9.29 -11.77
C ASP A 468 -2.99 7.94 -12.49
N ALA A 469 -2.10 7.80 -13.49
CA ALA A 469 -1.93 6.55 -14.22
C ALA A 469 -1.26 5.49 -13.34
N SER A 470 -0.25 5.86 -12.55
CA SER A 470 0.37 4.98 -11.55
C SER A 470 -0.60 4.58 -10.44
N VAL A 471 -1.44 5.51 -9.97
CA VAL A 471 -2.51 5.18 -8.99
C VAL A 471 -3.50 4.18 -9.57
N ARG A 472 -3.93 4.37 -10.82
CA ARG A 472 -4.83 3.44 -11.51
C ARG A 472 -4.22 2.06 -11.63
N ALA A 473 -2.98 1.97 -12.09
CA ALA A 473 -2.25 0.71 -12.23
C ALA A 473 -2.12 -0.02 -10.88
N LEU A 474 -1.80 0.72 -9.82
CA LEU A 474 -1.74 0.19 -8.47
C LEU A 474 -3.08 -0.41 -8.04
N PHE A 475 -4.19 0.31 -8.22
CA PHE A 475 -5.50 -0.17 -7.80
C PHE A 475 -5.94 -1.40 -8.59
N GLU A 476 -5.73 -1.39 -9.91
CA GLU A 476 -6.04 -2.53 -10.78
C GLU A 476 -5.24 -3.79 -10.38
N GLN A 477 -3.92 -3.67 -10.15
CA GLN A 477 -3.07 -4.79 -9.75
C GLN A 477 -3.39 -5.29 -8.32
N SER A 478 -3.80 -4.38 -7.43
CA SER A 478 -4.09 -4.69 -6.03
C SER A 478 -5.54 -5.15 -5.79
N GLY A 479 -6.38 -5.19 -6.82
CA GLY A 479 -7.81 -5.55 -6.66
C GLY A 479 -8.64 -4.51 -5.92
N VAL A 480 -8.17 -3.27 -5.85
CA VAL A 480 -8.91 -2.15 -5.26
C VAL A 480 -9.91 -1.61 -6.28
N ILE A 481 -11.18 -1.57 -5.90
CA ILE A 481 -12.25 -1.01 -6.72
C ILE A 481 -12.17 0.52 -6.64
N ARG A 482 -11.55 1.12 -7.65
CA ARG A 482 -11.51 2.57 -7.79
C ARG A 482 -12.89 3.12 -8.18
N VAL A 483 -13.27 4.20 -7.52
CA VAL A 483 -14.45 5.02 -7.81
C VAL A 483 -14.07 6.50 -7.87
N GLU A 484 -14.85 7.30 -8.58
CA GLU A 484 -14.53 8.72 -8.82
C GLU A 484 -15.27 9.65 -7.85
N THR A 485 -16.36 9.19 -7.22
CA THR A 485 -17.17 9.99 -6.30
C THR A 485 -17.54 9.24 -5.02
N LEU A 486 -17.90 9.97 -3.98
CA LEU A 486 -18.45 9.40 -2.74
C LEU A 486 -19.78 8.65 -2.98
N SER A 487 -20.61 9.13 -3.90
CA SER A 487 -21.84 8.42 -4.28
C SER A 487 -21.54 7.05 -4.86
N GLU A 488 -20.56 6.97 -5.77
CA GLU A 488 -20.11 5.69 -6.35
C GLU A 488 -19.45 4.77 -5.31
N LEU A 489 -18.72 5.33 -4.34
CA LEU A 489 -18.16 4.59 -3.21
C LEU A 489 -19.27 3.86 -2.45
N PHE A 490 -20.31 4.59 -2.05
CA PHE A 490 -21.42 4.01 -1.31
C PHE A 490 -22.27 3.06 -2.16
N ASP A 491 -22.53 3.39 -3.42
CA ASP A 491 -23.28 2.53 -4.34
C ASP A 491 -22.62 1.16 -4.50
N THR A 492 -21.30 1.15 -4.69
CA THR A 492 -20.51 -0.08 -4.81
C THR A 492 -20.46 -0.82 -3.47
N ALA A 493 -20.31 -0.09 -2.36
CA ALA A 493 -20.29 -0.66 -1.01
C ALA A 493 -21.61 -1.37 -0.66
N LEU A 494 -22.75 -0.82 -1.06
CA LEU A 494 -24.07 -1.43 -0.81
C LEU A 494 -24.20 -2.81 -1.46
N VAL A 495 -23.72 -2.95 -2.71
CA VAL A 495 -23.72 -4.25 -3.40
C VAL A 495 -22.79 -5.22 -2.67
N LEU A 496 -21.56 -4.83 -2.37
CA LEU A 496 -20.59 -5.71 -1.71
C LEU A 496 -20.99 -6.13 -0.28
N ALA A 497 -21.60 -5.21 0.47
CA ALA A 497 -22.00 -5.44 1.85
C ALA A 497 -23.19 -6.41 1.95
N TYR A 498 -24.13 -6.32 1.00
CA TYR A 498 -25.42 -6.99 1.12
C TYR A 498 -25.71 -8.08 0.09
N GLN A 499 -24.96 -8.15 -1.01
CA GLN A 499 -25.16 -9.12 -2.10
C GLN A 499 -23.94 -10.03 -2.30
N PRO A 500 -24.11 -11.25 -2.86
CA PRO A 500 -23.00 -12.10 -3.28
C PRO A 500 -22.28 -11.51 -4.51
N LEU A 501 -21.08 -12.03 -4.81
CA LEU A 501 -20.36 -11.66 -6.03
C LEU A 501 -20.99 -12.34 -7.25
N PRO A 502 -21.09 -11.67 -8.41
CA PRO A 502 -21.58 -12.30 -9.63
C PRO A 502 -20.56 -13.33 -10.14
N ALA A 503 -21.04 -14.47 -10.64
CA ALA A 503 -20.19 -15.52 -11.22
C ALA A 503 -19.66 -15.15 -12.62
N GLY A 504 -20.30 -14.20 -13.29
CA GLY A 504 -20.01 -13.80 -14.66
C GLY A 504 -20.69 -12.47 -15.04
N PRO A 505 -20.58 -12.05 -16.31
CA PRO A 505 -21.05 -10.75 -16.76
C PRO A 505 -22.53 -10.71 -17.19
N ARG A 506 -23.25 -11.85 -17.18
CA ARG A 506 -24.61 -11.94 -17.76
C ARG A 506 -25.67 -11.47 -16.77
N VAL A 507 -26.40 -10.43 -17.12
CA VAL A 507 -27.36 -9.76 -16.24
C VAL A 507 -28.77 -9.87 -16.80
N ALA A 508 -29.70 -10.42 -16.01
CA ALA A 508 -31.12 -10.41 -16.33
C ALA A 508 -31.77 -9.10 -15.90
N VAL A 509 -32.70 -8.59 -16.70
CA VAL A 509 -33.49 -7.39 -16.38
C VAL A 509 -34.95 -7.80 -16.27
N VAL A 510 -35.56 -7.57 -15.11
CA VAL A 510 -36.98 -7.89 -14.85
C VAL A 510 -37.66 -6.65 -14.30
N GLY A 511 -38.78 -6.24 -14.88
CA GLY A 511 -39.47 -5.03 -14.45
C GLY A 511 -40.92 -4.93 -14.91
N ASN A 512 -41.56 -3.81 -14.59
CA ASN A 512 -42.92 -3.47 -15.02
C ASN A 512 -42.97 -2.32 -16.05
N SER A 513 -41.82 -1.98 -16.64
CA SER A 513 -41.66 -0.87 -17.58
C SER A 513 -40.61 -1.19 -18.64
N SER A 514 -41.07 -1.44 -19.87
CA SER A 514 -40.20 -1.66 -21.03
C SER A 514 -39.23 -0.50 -21.29
N ALA A 515 -39.67 0.75 -21.13
CA ALA A 515 -38.80 1.92 -21.34
C ALA A 515 -37.63 1.95 -20.35
N LEU A 516 -37.89 1.64 -19.08
CA LEU A 516 -36.84 1.63 -18.06
C LEU A 516 -35.95 0.37 -18.17
N GLY A 517 -36.52 -0.75 -18.60
CA GLY A 517 -35.76 -1.95 -18.97
C GLY A 517 -34.76 -1.72 -20.11
N LEU A 518 -35.11 -0.90 -21.11
CA LEU A 518 -34.17 -0.49 -22.16
C LEU A 518 -33.03 0.37 -21.61
N LEU A 519 -33.32 1.36 -20.76
CA LEU A 519 -32.28 2.20 -20.15
C LEU A 519 -31.30 1.40 -19.28
N VAL A 520 -31.81 0.42 -18.51
CA VAL A 520 -30.96 -0.51 -17.77
C VAL A 520 -30.11 -1.35 -18.73
N SER A 521 -30.69 -1.81 -19.83
CA SER A 521 -29.98 -2.63 -20.81
C SER A 521 -28.84 -1.86 -21.47
N ASP A 522 -29.09 -0.64 -21.92
CA ASP A 522 -28.07 0.23 -22.51
C ASP A 522 -26.95 0.53 -21.50
N ALA A 523 -27.30 0.88 -20.26
CA ALA A 523 -26.32 1.15 -19.21
C ALA A 523 -25.44 -0.07 -18.86
N LEU A 524 -26.02 -1.28 -18.87
CA LEU A 524 -25.26 -2.52 -18.67
C LEU A 524 -24.27 -2.77 -19.82
N LEU A 525 -24.70 -2.56 -21.07
CA LEU A 525 -23.87 -2.75 -22.25
C LEU A 525 -22.72 -1.72 -22.31
N ASP A 526 -22.98 -0.46 -21.96
CA ASP A 526 -21.99 0.61 -21.90
C ASP A 526 -20.88 0.34 -20.86
N GLU A 527 -21.24 -0.34 -19.76
CA GLU A 527 -20.29 -0.79 -18.72
C GLU A 527 -19.58 -2.11 -19.07
N GLY A 528 -19.87 -2.71 -20.23
CA GLY A 528 -19.28 -3.95 -20.72
C GLY A 528 -19.83 -5.22 -20.05
N MET A 529 -21.05 -5.16 -19.51
CA MET A 529 -21.81 -6.34 -19.07
C MET A 529 -22.62 -6.93 -20.23
N GLU A 530 -23.11 -8.15 -20.08
CA GLU A 530 -23.90 -8.86 -21.10
C GLU A 530 -25.35 -9.01 -20.63
N LEU A 531 -26.31 -9.03 -21.56
CA LEU A 531 -27.72 -9.29 -21.22
C LEU A 531 -28.00 -10.80 -21.19
N ALA A 532 -28.56 -11.28 -20.09
CA ALA A 532 -29.06 -12.65 -19.96
C ALA A 532 -30.44 -12.78 -20.64
N GLY A 533 -30.45 -12.70 -21.97
CA GLY A 533 -31.68 -12.71 -22.77
C GLY A 533 -32.37 -11.35 -22.87
N ALA A 534 -33.61 -11.34 -23.38
CA ALA A 534 -34.39 -10.12 -23.52
C ALA A 534 -34.96 -9.67 -22.15
N PRO A 535 -35.02 -8.35 -21.87
CA PRO A 535 -35.66 -7.84 -20.65
C PRO A 535 -37.09 -8.35 -20.50
N VAL A 536 -37.44 -8.79 -19.30
CA VAL A 536 -38.78 -9.29 -18.97
C VAL A 536 -39.62 -8.13 -18.43
N ASP A 537 -40.62 -7.69 -19.18
CA ASP A 537 -41.64 -6.74 -18.74
C ASP A 537 -42.90 -7.49 -18.32
N VAL A 538 -43.22 -7.50 -17.01
CA VAL A 538 -44.46 -8.07 -16.48
C VAL A 538 -45.68 -7.17 -16.73
N GLY A 539 -45.45 -5.92 -17.14
CA GLY A 539 -46.50 -4.92 -17.38
C GLY A 539 -46.85 -4.11 -16.14
N ALA A 540 -47.25 -2.85 -16.36
CA ALA A 540 -47.50 -1.88 -15.28
C ALA A 540 -48.64 -2.27 -14.31
N ALA A 541 -49.54 -3.16 -14.72
CA ALA A 541 -50.68 -3.59 -13.90
C ALA A 541 -50.48 -4.98 -13.26
N ALA A 542 -49.34 -5.64 -13.48
CA ALA A 542 -49.07 -6.95 -12.92
C ALA A 542 -48.96 -6.89 -11.39
N PRO A 543 -49.62 -7.79 -10.66
CA PRO A 543 -49.58 -7.79 -9.20
C PRO A 543 -48.19 -8.20 -8.66
N PRO A 544 -47.89 -7.91 -7.38
CA PRO A 544 -46.57 -8.19 -6.79
C PRO A 544 -46.12 -9.66 -6.86
N ASP A 545 -47.05 -10.62 -6.83
CA ASP A 545 -46.78 -12.06 -6.93
C ASP A 545 -46.34 -12.47 -8.34
N GLU A 546 -46.91 -11.87 -9.39
CA GLU A 546 -46.48 -12.08 -10.77
C GLU A 546 -45.08 -11.49 -11.00
N PHE A 547 -44.82 -10.29 -10.46
CA PHE A 547 -43.48 -9.70 -10.48
C PHE A 547 -42.45 -10.57 -9.76
N ALA A 548 -42.77 -11.05 -8.55
CA ALA A 548 -41.90 -11.94 -7.78
C ALA A 548 -41.64 -13.27 -8.51
N ALA A 549 -42.65 -13.87 -9.14
CA ALA A 549 -42.48 -15.09 -9.91
C ALA A 549 -41.54 -14.91 -11.11
N ALA A 550 -41.63 -13.78 -11.81
CA ALA A 550 -40.73 -13.44 -12.91
C ALA A 550 -39.28 -13.24 -12.42
N VAL A 551 -39.10 -12.55 -11.29
CA VAL A 551 -37.78 -12.37 -10.67
C VAL A 551 -37.19 -13.70 -10.24
N ALA A 552 -37.94 -14.54 -9.53
CA ALA A 552 -37.48 -15.85 -9.07
C ALA A 552 -37.07 -16.76 -10.23
N LYS A 553 -37.84 -16.74 -11.33
CA LYS A 553 -37.50 -17.48 -12.55
C LYS A 553 -36.18 -17.00 -13.16
N ALA A 554 -35.99 -15.68 -13.32
CA ALA A 554 -34.79 -15.12 -13.91
C ALA A 554 -33.55 -15.33 -13.03
N ALA A 555 -33.71 -15.20 -11.71
CA ALA A 555 -32.67 -15.47 -10.72
C ALA A 555 -32.25 -16.96 -10.72
N GLY A 556 -33.21 -17.88 -10.91
CA GLY A 556 -32.95 -19.32 -10.97
C GLY A 556 -32.30 -19.82 -12.27
N ASP A 557 -32.26 -19.01 -13.33
CA ASP A 557 -31.72 -19.42 -14.64
C ASP A 557 -30.18 -19.52 -14.61
N GLU A 558 -29.60 -20.66 -15.01
CA GLU A 558 -28.15 -20.86 -15.14
C GLU A 558 -27.49 -19.91 -16.16
N GLY A 559 -28.29 -19.35 -17.08
CA GLY A 559 -27.91 -18.30 -18.01
C GLY A 559 -27.65 -16.92 -17.38
N THR A 560 -28.07 -16.72 -16.13
CA THR A 560 -28.03 -15.45 -15.41
C THR A 560 -26.99 -15.47 -14.31
N ASP A 561 -26.10 -14.47 -14.27
CA ASP A 561 -25.08 -14.30 -13.24
C ASP A 561 -25.45 -13.19 -12.23
N ALA A 562 -26.30 -12.25 -12.61
CA ALA A 562 -26.83 -11.16 -11.78
C ALA A 562 -28.22 -10.70 -12.26
N LEU A 563 -28.98 -9.98 -11.43
CA LEU A 563 -30.30 -9.48 -11.80
C LEU A 563 -30.50 -8.01 -11.42
N VAL A 564 -31.09 -7.24 -12.34
CA VAL A 564 -31.60 -5.89 -12.07
C VAL A 564 -33.13 -5.91 -12.08
N ALA A 565 -33.73 -5.64 -10.92
CA ALA A 565 -35.17 -5.55 -10.73
C ALA A 565 -35.63 -4.09 -10.88
N VAL A 566 -36.57 -3.83 -11.78
CA VAL A 566 -36.99 -2.48 -12.14
C VAL A 566 -38.45 -2.28 -11.74
N PHE A 567 -38.72 -1.22 -10.99
CA PHE A 567 -40.09 -0.88 -10.60
C PHE A 567 -40.36 0.62 -10.74
N VAL A 568 -41.41 0.93 -11.50
CA VAL A 568 -41.99 2.27 -11.58
C VAL A 568 -43.41 2.22 -11.03
N PRO A 569 -43.74 2.99 -9.98
CA PRO A 569 -45.10 2.98 -9.43
C PRO A 569 -46.10 3.57 -10.44
N PRO A 570 -47.12 2.82 -10.87
CA PRO A 570 -48.28 3.39 -11.55
C PRO A 570 -49.03 4.32 -10.59
N ILE A 571 -49.70 5.35 -11.12
CA ILE A 571 -50.46 6.34 -10.32
C ILE A 571 -51.28 5.62 -9.23
N ALA A 572 -51.06 5.98 -7.97
CA ALA A 572 -51.73 5.48 -6.77
C ALA A 572 -51.41 4.03 -6.30
N THR A 573 -50.32 3.40 -6.76
CA THR A 573 -49.86 2.10 -6.23
C THR A 573 -48.68 2.25 -5.27
N PRO A 574 -48.79 1.80 -4.00
CA PRO A 574 -47.67 1.78 -3.07
C PRO A 574 -46.59 0.78 -3.50
N GLY A 575 -45.33 1.23 -3.68
CA GLY A 575 -44.21 0.35 -4.07
C GLY A 575 -43.76 -0.64 -3.00
N ALA A 576 -44.22 -0.47 -1.74
CA ALA A 576 -43.82 -1.29 -0.60
C ALA A 576 -44.12 -2.78 -0.77
N ASP A 577 -45.26 -3.13 -1.38
CA ASP A 577 -45.64 -4.53 -1.58
C ASP A 577 -44.79 -5.21 -2.65
N TYR A 578 -44.40 -4.49 -3.71
CA TYR A 578 -43.44 -4.99 -4.72
C TYR A 578 -42.05 -5.14 -4.15
N ALA A 579 -41.60 -4.21 -3.30
CA ALA A 579 -40.32 -4.32 -2.61
C ALA A 579 -40.28 -5.56 -1.71
N ARG A 580 -41.32 -5.78 -0.90
CA ARG A 580 -41.43 -6.96 -0.05
C ARG A 580 -41.46 -8.25 -0.86
N ALA A 581 -42.24 -8.28 -1.94
CA ALA A 581 -42.33 -9.42 -2.84
C ALA A 581 -40.98 -9.72 -3.52
N LEU A 582 -40.25 -8.70 -3.98
CA LEU A 582 -38.89 -8.84 -4.51
C LEU A 582 -37.95 -9.48 -3.49
N ARG A 583 -37.88 -8.91 -2.27
CA ARG A 583 -37.03 -9.41 -1.19
C ARG A 583 -37.32 -10.87 -0.86
N GLU A 584 -38.59 -11.26 -0.82
CA GLU A 584 -39.00 -12.64 -0.56
C GLU A 584 -38.66 -13.58 -1.72
N ALA A 585 -38.81 -13.14 -2.97
CA ALA A 585 -38.52 -13.95 -4.16
C ALA A 585 -37.04 -14.28 -4.32
N VAL A 586 -36.15 -13.38 -3.86
CA VAL A 586 -34.69 -13.53 -3.98
C VAL A 586 -34.03 -14.05 -2.70
N GLY A 587 -34.84 -14.37 -1.67
CA GLY A 587 -34.35 -14.95 -0.44
C GLY A 587 -33.63 -16.28 -0.69
N GLY A 588 -32.34 -16.34 -0.36
CA GLY A 588 -31.51 -17.54 -0.55
C GLY A 588 -30.95 -17.73 -1.96
N VAL A 589 -31.06 -16.73 -2.84
CA VAL A 589 -30.40 -16.73 -4.15
C VAL A 589 -28.91 -16.39 -4.01
N ASP A 590 -28.05 -17.19 -4.65
CA ASP A 590 -26.58 -17.02 -4.60
C ASP A 590 -26.03 -16.05 -5.66
N LYS A 591 -26.90 -15.23 -6.27
CA LYS A 591 -26.57 -14.26 -7.32
C LYS A 591 -26.93 -12.85 -6.88
N PRO A 592 -26.13 -11.82 -7.21
CA PRO A 592 -26.45 -10.45 -6.83
C PRO A 592 -27.72 -9.97 -7.50
N VAL A 593 -28.61 -9.42 -6.69
CA VAL A 593 -29.82 -8.72 -7.11
C VAL A 593 -29.74 -7.27 -6.67
N VAL A 594 -29.94 -6.37 -7.61
CA VAL A 594 -30.04 -4.93 -7.36
C VAL A 594 -31.37 -4.40 -7.89
N ALA A 595 -31.86 -3.30 -7.33
CA ALA A 595 -33.14 -2.72 -7.70
C ALA A 595 -32.99 -1.29 -8.26
N VAL A 596 -33.90 -0.91 -9.15
CA VAL A 596 -34.10 0.47 -9.60
C VAL A 596 -35.56 0.82 -9.31
N PHE A 597 -35.82 1.28 -8.08
CA PHE A 597 -37.13 1.77 -7.63
C PHE A 597 -37.06 3.29 -7.64
N LEU A 598 -37.77 3.95 -8.56
CA LEU A 598 -37.74 5.41 -8.68
C LEU A 598 -38.12 6.08 -7.34
N ALA A 599 -37.32 7.07 -6.92
CA ALA A 599 -37.39 7.77 -5.64
C ALA A 599 -36.88 7.01 -4.38
N ALA A 600 -36.31 5.81 -4.52
CA ALA A 600 -35.63 5.09 -3.44
C ALA A 600 -34.10 5.01 -3.69
N GLU A 601 -33.31 5.43 -2.70
CA GLU A 601 -31.84 5.33 -2.70
C GLU A 601 -31.38 4.58 -1.43
N GLY A 602 -30.40 3.70 -1.57
CA GLY A 602 -29.88 2.90 -0.45
C GLY A 602 -30.62 1.58 -0.29
N VAL A 603 -30.84 1.14 0.95
CA VAL A 603 -31.66 -0.04 1.27
C VAL A 603 -32.95 0.40 1.95
N PRO A 604 -34.07 0.52 1.19
CA PRO A 604 -35.39 0.72 1.78
C PRO A 604 -35.74 -0.37 2.80
N VAL A 605 -36.51 -0.01 3.83
CA VAL A 605 -36.93 -0.94 4.91
C VAL A 605 -37.60 -2.21 4.36
N GLU A 606 -38.37 -2.09 3.28
CA GLU A 606 -39.09 -3.20 2.65
C GLU A 606 -38.17 -4.14 1.86
N LEU A 607 -37.00 -3.64 1.42
CA LEU A 607 -35.94 -4.41 0.76
C LEU A 607 -34.87 -4.90 1.74
N ALA A 608 -34.91 -4.46 2.99
CA ALA A 608 -33.96 -4.83 4.03
C ALA A 608 -34.30 -6.19 4.65
N VAL A 609 -33.26 -6.98 4.89
CA VAL A 609 -33.28 -8.05 5.89
C VAL A 609 -32.88 -7.40 7.22
N PRO A 610 -33.81 -7.24 8.18
CA PRO A 610 -33.55 -6.45 9.38
C PRO A 610 -32.59 -7.19 10.32
N GLY A 611 -31.54 -6.49 10.76
CA GLY A 611 -30.62 -6.92 11.80
C GLY A 611 -31.11 -6.59 13.22
N PRO A 612 -30.29 -6.92 14.24
CA PRO A 612 -30.67 -6.76 15.65
C PRO A 612 -31.03 -5.33 16.06
N ASP A 613 -30.43 -4.32 15.44
CA ASP A 613 -30.67 -2.89 15.67
C ASP A 613 -31.52 -2.23 14.56
N GLY A 614 -32.11 -3.03 13.67
CA GLY A 614 -32.90 -2.58 12.52
C GLY A 614 -32.08 -2.17 11.29
N THR A 615 -30.75 -2.26 11.34
CA THR A 615 -29.92 -2.04 10.15
C THR A 615 -30.05 -3.17 9.14
N PRO A 616 -29.83 -2.90 7.83
CA PRO A 616 -29.82 -3.95 6.82
C PRO A 616 -28.70 -4.97 7.04
N MET A 617 -29.00 -6.25 6.87
CA MET A 617 -28.03 -7.35 6.86
C MET A 617 -27.80 -7.90 5.46
N ARG A 618 -26.83 -8.82 5.34
CA ARG A 618 -26.59 -9.56 4.10
C ARG A 618 -27.87 -10.26 3.62
N GLY A 619 -28.11 -10.21 2.31
CA GLY A 619 -29.37 -10.60 1.68
C GLY A 619 -30.33 -9.44 1.41
N SER A 620 -30.07 -8.25 1.96
CA SER A 620 -30.85 -7.04 1.64
C SER A 620 -30.61 -6.58 0.21
N VAL A 621 -31.65 -6.12 -0.48
CA VAL A 621 -31.56 -5.69 -1.89
C VAL A 621 -31.31 -4.18 -1.97
N PRO A 622 -30.13 -3.72 -2.45
CA PRO A 622 -29.88 -2.30 -2.63
C PRO A 622 -30.69 -1.74 -3.80
N SER A 623 -31.29 -0.55 -3.60
CA SER A 623 -32.02 0.20 -4.61
C SER A 623 -31.27 1.46 -5.02
N PHE A 624 -31.22 1.69 -6.33
CA PHE A 624 -30.53 2.82 -6.94
C PHE A 624 -31.55 3.79 -7.56
N PRO A 625 -31.28 5.10 -7.51
CA PRO A 625 -32.19 6.10 -8.03
C PRO A 625 -32.19 6.17 -9.57
N SER A 626 -31.21 5.54 -10.25
CA SER A 626 -31.14 5.51 -11.71
C SER A 626 -30.56 4.20 -12.25
N PRO A 627 -30.91 3.82 -13.50
CA PRO A 627 -30.34 2.67 -14.20
C PRO A 627 -28.81 2.67 -14.26
N GLU A 628 -28.20 3.82 -14.57
CA GLU A 628 -26.75 3.96 -14.78
C GLU A 628 -25.98 3.70 -13.48
N ARG A 629 -26.50 4.15 -12.34
CA ARG A 629 -25.88 3.91 -11.03
C ARG A 629 -25.92 2.44 -10.64
N ALA A 630 -27.05 1.76 -10.90
CA ALA A 630 -27.18 0.32 -10.67
C ALA A 630 -26.21 -0.48 -11.56
N ALA A 631 -26.19 -0.18 -12.86
CA ALA A 631 -25.32 -0.85 -13.83
C ALA A 631 -23.84 -0.63 -13.49
N ALA A 632 -23.42 0.61 -13.21
CA ALA A 632 -22.04 0.94 -12.88
C ALA A 632 -21.59 0.27 -11.56
N ALA A 633 -22.43 0.24 -10.53
CA ALA A 633 -22.11 -0.46 -9.28
C ALA A 633 -21.94 -1.96 -9.50
N LEU A 634 -22.88 -2.59 -10.21
CA LEU A 634 -22.82 -4.02 -10.52
C LEU A 634 -21.60 -4.38 -11.40
N ALA A 635 -21.29 -3.55 -12.40
CA ALA A 635 -20.14 -3.75 -13.27
C ALA A 635 -18.80 -3.62 -12.52
N ARG A 636 -18.67 -2.66 -11.59
CA ARG A 636 -17.50 -2.55 -10.70
C ARG A 636 -17.32 -3.80 -9.85
N VAL A 637 -18.40 -4.31 -9.25
CA VAL A 637 -18.38 -5.55 -8.46
C VAL A 637 -18.07 -6.76 -9.34
N GLY A 638 -18.59 -6.82 -10.56
CA GLY A 638 -18.28 -7.87 -11.54
C GLY A 638 -16.81 -7.86 -11.98
N ARG A 639 -16.22 -6.68 -12.20
CA ARG A 639 -14.78 -6.53 -12.47
C ARG A 639 -13.93 -7.05 -11.31
N TYR A 640 -14.31 -6.73 -10.07
CA TYR A 640 -13.65 -7.28 -8.88
C TYR A 640 -13.83 -8.79 -8.76
N ALA A 641 -15.03 -9.32 -8.99
CA ALA A 641 -15.29 -10.76 -8.93
C ALA A 641 -14.41 -11.54 -9.91
N ARG A 642 -14.23 -11.03 -11.14
CA ARG A 642 -13.28 -11.60 -12.12
C ARG A 642 -11.84 -11.54 -11.63
N TRP A 643 -11.40 -10.40 -11.09
CA TRP A 643 -10.05 -10.27 -10.52
C TRP A 643 -9.83 -11.23 -9.34
N HIS A 644 -10.83 -11.37 -8.48
CA HIS A 644 -10.81 -12.23 -7.30
C HIS A 644 -10.72 -13.71 -7.67
N ALA A 645 -11.46 -14.12 -8.70
CA ALA A 645 -11.46 -15.48 -9.23
C ALA A 645 -10.17 -15.86 -9.98
N ASN A 646 -9.42 -14.86 -10.51
CA ASN A 646 -8.16 -15.13 -11.18
C ASN A 646 -7.12 -15.69 -10.19
N PRO A 647 -6.36 -16.74 -10.59
CA PRO A 647 -5.28 -17.29 -9.77
C PRO A 647 -4.28 -16.21 -9.34
N VAL A 648 -3.67 -16.41 -8.16
CA VAL A 648 -2.50 -15.62 -7.77
C VAL A 648 -1.36 -16.07 -8.68
N GLY A 649 -0.84 -15.14 -9.48
CA GLY A 649 0.31 -15.43 -10.34
C GLY A 649 1.55 -15.80 -9.52
N GLU A 650 2.40 -16.61 -10.13
CA GLU A 650 3.69 -17.00 -9.56
C GLU A 650 4.76 -15.98 -9.97
N PHE A 651 5.64 -15.63 -9.01
CA PHE A 651 6.82 -14.83 -9.30
C PHE A 651 7.89 -15.75 -9.89
N VAL A 652 7.86 -15.90 -11.20
CA VAL A 652 8.79 -16.76 -11.94
C VAL A 652 10.13 -16.04 -12.09
N SER A 653 11.22 -16.70 -11.71
CA SER A 653 12.57 -16.27 -12.10
C SER A 653 12.87 -16.82 -13.49
N PRO A 654 13.07 -15.97 -14.52
CA PRO A 654 13.37 -16.47 -15.86
C PRO A 654 14.69 -17.24 -15.90
N ASP A 655 14.74 -18.29 -16.73
CA ASP A 655 15.98 -19.04 -16.96
C ASP A 655 17.02 -18.18 -17.68
N GLY A 656 18.30 -18.47 -17.40
CA GLY A 656 19.45 -17.83 -18.06
C GLY A 656 19.75 -16.41 -17.56
N VAL A 657 19.32 -16.06 -16.35
CA VAL A 657 19.64 -14.78 -15.69
C VAL A 657 20.96 -14.91 -14.92
N ASP A 658 21.86 -13.94 -15.11
CA ASP A 658 23.14 -13.79 -14.42
C ASP A 658 23.16 -12.46 -13.64
N THR A 659 22.49 -12.46 -12.49
CA THR A 659 22.36 -11.28 -11.62
C THR A 659 23.70 -10.81 -11.05
N GLU A 660 24.61 -11.73 -10.74
CA GLU A 660 25.94 -11.39 -10.21
C GLU A 660 26.73 -10.60 -11.24
N ARG A 661 26.80 -11.10 -12.47
CA ARG A 661 27.46 -10.39 -13.57
C ARG A 661 26.83 -9.03 -13.83
N ALA A 662 25.50 -8.95 -13.78
CA ALA A 662 24.80 -7.70 -14.01
C ALA A 662 25.15 -6.64 -12.94
N ARG A 663 25.26 -7.02 -11.66
CA ARG A 663 25.69 -6.13 -10.57
C ARG A 663 27.14 -5.69 -10.72
N GLU A 664 28.04 -6.57 -11.14
CA GLU A 664 29.42 -6.19 -11.47
C GLU A 664 29.48 -5.14 -12.58
N LEU A 665 28.66 -5.31 -13.63
CA LEU A 665 28.57 -4.37 -14.74
C LEU A 665 28.07 -3.00 -14.26
N VAL A 666 26.99 -2.95 -13.48
CA VAL A 666 26.46 -1.71 -12.91
C VAL A 666 27.49 -1.02 -12.02
N ALA A 667 28.19 -1.76 -11.16
CA ALA A 667 29.26 -1.21 -10.32
C ALA A 667 30.40 -0.61 -11.17
N ARG A 668 30.73 -1.25 -12.30
CA ARG A 668 31.77 -0.80 -13.23
C ARG A 668 31.35 0.43 -14.05
N PHE A 669 30.09 0.48 -14.51
CA PHE A 669 29.55 1.62 -15.25
C PHE A 669 29.32 2.83 -14.34
N GLY A 670 29.11 2.57 -13.04
CA GLY A 670 28.85 3.57 -12.00
C GLY A 670 27.37 3.94 -11.94
N SER A 671 26.91 4.41 -10.78
CA SER A 671 25.50 4.81 -10.59
C SER A 671 25.34 6.05 -9.70
N ASP A 672 26.42 6.72 -9.29
CA ASP A 672 26.35 7.88 -8.38
C ASP A 672 25.53 9.06 -8.94
N ARG A 673 25.41 9.15 -10.27
CA ARG A 673 24.62 10.17 -10.97
C ARG A 673 23.88 9.58 -12.17
N ARG A 674 22.77 10.20 -12.53
CA ARG A 674 22.00 9.81 -13.72
C ARG A 674 22.81 10.01 -15.00
N HIS A 675 22.94 8.96 -15.81
CA HIS A 675 23.56 9.03 -17.12
C HIS A 675 23.05 7.90 -18.03
N ALA A 676 23.04 8.15 -19.34
CA ALA A 676 22.68 7.15 -20.35
C ALA A 676 23.86 6.22 -20.61
N LEU A 677 23.57 4.92 -20.73
CA LEU A 677 24.55 3.92 -21.15
C LEU A 677 24.78 4.01 -22.67
N SER A 678 25.98 3.61 -23.10
CA SER A 678 26.27 3.37 -24.51
C SER A 678 25.51 2.14 -25.04
N ASP A 679 25.49 2.01 -26.36
CA ASP A 679 24.85 0.88 -27.05
C ASP A 679 25.43 -0.47 -26.58
N ASP A 680 26.76 -0.59 -26.50
CA ASP A 680 27.44 -1.82 -26.08
C ASP A 680 27.19 -2.15 -24.60
N GLU A 681 27.24 -1.15 -23.72
CA GLU A 681 26.95 -1.32 -22.29
C GLU A 681 25.50 -1.75 -22.06
N THR A 682 24.56 -1.19 -22.83
CA THR A 682 23.14 -1.58 -22.80
C THR A 682 22.97 -3.03 -23.25
N ILE A 683 23.64 -3.45 -24.32
CA ILE A 683 23.60 -4.83 -24.82
C ILE A 683 24.16 -5.80 -23.79
N ASP A 684 25.33 -5.50 -23.22
CA ASP A 684 25.99 -6.34 -22.21
C ASP A 684 25.08 -6.57 -21.00
N LEU A 685 24.39 -5.53 -20.53
CA LEU A 685 23.49 -5.64 -19.38
C LEU A 685 22.20 -6.39 -19.71
N LEU A 686 21.59 -6.13 -20.88
CA LEU A 686 20.39 -6.85 -21.34
C LEU A 686 20.67 -8.35 -21.56
N ALA A 687 21.86 -8.69 -22.05
CA ALA A 687 22.29 -10.06 -22.27
C ALA A 687 22.34 -10.88 -20.97
N CYS A 688 22.66 -10.25 -19.83
CA CYS A 688 22.64 -10.90 -18.52
C CYS A 688 21.24 -11.37 -18.11
N TYR A 689 20.17 -10.87 -18.73
CA TYR A 689 18.78 -11.29 -18.50
C TYR A 689 18.20 -12.07 -19.70
N GLY A 690 19.04 -12.50 -20.65
CA GLY A 690 18.62 -13.20 -21.86
C GLY A 690 17.89 -12.32 -22.89
N ILE A 691 17.94 -10.99 -22.76
CA ILE A 691 17.31 -10.07 -23.70
C ILE A 691 18.31 -9.74 -24.82
N THR A 692 18.01 -10.17 -26.05
CA THR A 692 18.90 -9.99 -27.20
C THR A 692 18.38 -8.88 -28.11
N LEU A 693 19.24 -7.91 -28.44
CA LEU A 693 18.94 -6.90 -29.45
C LEU A 693 19.22 -7.44 -30.86
N ALA A 694 18.39 -7.05 -31.83
CA ALA A 694 18.63 -7.36 -33.23
C ALA A 694 20.00 -6.83 -33.67
N ALA A 695 20.84 -7.75 -34.16
CA ALA A 695 22.24 -7.48 -34.48
C ALA A 695 22.40 -6.22 -35.34
N PHE A 696 23.31 -5.33 -34.92
CA PHE A 696 23.61 -4.11 -35.63
C PHE A 696 25.08 -3.70 -35.50
N ARG A 697 25.50 -2.80 -36.39
CA ARG A 697 26.79 -2.10 -36.34
C ARG A 697 26.56 -0.62 -36.59
N ARG A 698 27.25 0.20 -35.81
CA ARG A 698 27.40 1.64 -36.09
C ARG A 698 28.62 1.83 -36.99
N VAL A 699 28.43 2.51 -38.11
CA VAL A 699 29.43 2.63 -39.17
C VAL A 699 29.41 4.03 -39.76
N VAL A 700 30.54 4.42 -40.35
CA VAL A 700 30.65 5.69 -41.07
C VAL A 700 31.01 5.39 -42.53
N GLY A 701 30.14 5.85 -43.45
CA GLY A 701 30.35 5.72 -44.89
C GLY A 701 29.88 4.41 -45.52
N ALA A 702 29.80 4.42 -46.86
CA ALA A 702 29.10 3.39 -47.63
C ALA A 702 29.80 2.01 -47.62
N ASP A 703 31.13 1.97 -47.73
CA ASP A 703 31.85 0.70 -47.76
C ASP A 703 31.84 -0.03 -46.42
N ALA A 704 31.96 0.72 -45.31
CA ALA A 704 31.79 0.17 -43.96
C ALA A 704 30.36 -0.35 -43.75
N ALA A 705 29.35 0.34 -44.28
CA ALA A 705 27.96 -0.10 -44.21
C ALA A 705 27.69 -1.39 -45.01
N VAL A 706 28.32 -1.57 -46.18
CA VAL A 706 28.23 -2.82 -46.94
C VAL A 706 28.89 -3.97 -46.16
N ALA A 707 30.10 -3.77 -45.65
CA ALA A 707 30.80 -4.79 -44.85
C ALA A 707 29.99 -5.19 -43.61
N ALA A 708 29.40 -4.21 -42.90
CA ALA A 708 28.51 -4.48 -41.78
C ALA A 708 27.24 -5.23 -42.20
N ALA A 709 26.66 -4.92 -43.36
CA ALA A 709 25.46 -5.62 -43.86
C ALA A 709 25.76 -7.09 -44.21
N GLU A 710 26.94 -7.37 -44.76
CA GLU A 710 27.42 -8.72 -45.04
C GLU A 710 27.69 -9.52 -43.76
N GLU A 711 28.23 -8.86 -42.72
CA GLU A 711 28.46 -9.47 -41.41
C GLU A 711 27.14 -9.77 -40.66
N VAL A 712 26.23 -8.80 -40.63
CA VAL A 712 24.98 -8.85 -39.86
C VAL A 712 23.91 -9.71 -40.56
N GLY A 713 23.94 -9.76 -41.90
CA GLY A 713 23.08 -10.58 -42.75
C GLY A 713 21.85 -9.85 -43.29
N TYR A 714 21.57 -10.06 -44.58
CA TYR A 714 20.43 -9.47 -45.31
C TYR A 714 19.08 -10.17 -45.02
N PRO A 715 17.94 -9.45 -45.16
CA PRO A 715 17.83 -8.01 -45.44
C PRO A 715 18.18 -7.16 -44.21
N VAL A 716 18.68 -5.95 -44.45
CA VAL A 716 19.08 -4.99 -43.40
C VAL A 716 18.26 -3.71 -43.46
N ALA A 717 18.19 -3.01 -42.33
CA ALA A 717 17.76 -1.63 -42.23
C ALA A 717 18.99 -0.72 -42.08
N VAL A 718 19.04 0.36 -42.86
CA VAL A 718 20.05 1.42 -42.73
C VAL A 718 19.37 2.63 -42.10
N LYS A 719 19.87 3.08 -40.95
CA LYS A 719 19.25 4.14 -40.13
C LYS A 719 20.27 5.24 -39.84
N ALA A 720 19.87 6.50 -39.90
CA ALA A 720 20.71 7.62 -39.46
C ALA A 720 20.98 7.54 -37.94
N ALA A 721 22.22 7.76 -37.51
CA ALA A 721 22.62 7.58 -36.12
C ALA A 721 22.32 8.79 -35.22
N GLY A 722 22.16 10.00 -35.75
CA GLY A 722 21.90 11.19 -34.94
C GLY A 722 20.57 11.15 -34.20
N GLU A 723 20.56 11.64 -32.95
CA GLU A 723 19.39 11.61 -32.06
C GLU A 723 18.13 12.24 -32.69
N ARG A 724 18.29 13.32 -33.48
CA ARG A 724 17.18 14.01 -34.16
C ARG A 724 16.46 13.17 -35.22
N TRP A 725 17.06 12.09 -35.69
CA TRP A 725 16.52 11.23 -36.76
C TRP A 725 15.97 9.90 -36.22
N ARG A 726 16.37 9.50 -35.01
CA ARG A 726 15.89 8.26 -34.39
C ARG A 726 14.41 8.37 -34.03
N HIS A 727 13.68 7.26 -34.14
CA HIS A 727 12.27 7.10 -33.74
C HIS A 727 11.28 8.10 -34.38
N ARG A 728 11.65 8.75 -35.49
CA ARG A 728 10.70 9.55 -36.26
C ARG A 728 9.66 8.65 -36.92
N THR A 729 8.39 9.01 -36.74
CA THR A 729 7.24 8.28 -37.27
C THR A 729 7.12 8.35 -38.80
N ASP A 730 7.76 9.32 -39.44
CA ASP A 730 7.77 9.49 -40.89
C ASP A 730 8.87 8.68 -41.60
N PHE A 731 9.69 7.92 -40.86
CA PHE A 731 10.78 7.07 -41.36
C PHE A 731 11.79 7.79 -42.27
N VAL A 732 11.84 9.13 -42.26
CA VAL A 732 12.70 9.90 -43.18
C VAL A 732 14.17 9.51 -43.05
N GLY A 733 14.63 9.24 -41.83
CA GLY A 733 15.99 8.80 -41.50
C GLY A 733 16.26 7.31 -41.62
N VAL A 734 15.36 6.52 -42.22
CA VAL A 734 15.46 5.05 -42.28
C VAL A 734 15.22 4.53 -43.70
N ARG A 735 15.97 3.49 -44.08
CA ARG A 735 15.73 2.67 -45.27
C ARG A 735 15.61 1.21 -44.83
N LEU A 736 14.46 0.61 -45.11
CA LEU A 736 14.13 -0.76 -44.71
C LEU A 736 14.24 -1.71 -45.90
N ASP A 737 14.27 -3.01 -45.62
CA ASP A 737 14.23 -4.08 -46.63
C ASP A 737 15.35 -3.99 -47.68
N VAL A 738 16.54 -3.56 -47.24
CA VAL A 738 17.72 -3.45 -48.10
C VAL A 738 18.33 -4.83 -48.26
N ALA A 739 18.29 -5.38 -49.47
CA ALA A 739 18.55 -6.79 -49.74
C ALA A 739 19.94 -7.09 -50.35
N GLY A 740 20.75 -6.06 -50.62
CA GLY A 740 22.09 -6.26 -51.16
C GLY A 740 23.01 -5.05 -51.15
N ALA A 741 24.30 -5.27 -51.41
CA ALA A 741 25.36 -4.26 -51.31
C ALA A 741 25.11 -2.98 -52.14
N ALA A 742 24.52 -3.11 -53.34
CA ALA A 742 24.20 -1.95 -54.18
C ALA A 742 23.10 -1.08 -53.57
N GLU A 743 22.11 -1.70 -52.94
CA GLU A 743 21.01 -0.99 -52.27
C GLU A 743 21.49 -0.35 -50.97
N VAL A 744 22.42 -0.98 -50.24
CA VAL A 744 23.07 -0.38 -49.05
C VAL A 744 23.78 0.92 -49.43
N ARG A 745 24.58 0.92 -50.51
CA ARG A 745 25.28 2.14 -50.97
C ARG A 745 24.31 3.26 -51.32
N ARG A 746 23.22 2.93 -52.03
CA ARG A 746 22.16 3.90 -52.36
C ARG A 746 21.47 4.44 -51.10
N ALA A 747 21.16 3.57 -50.15
CA ALA A 747 20.56 3.97 -48.88
C ALA A 747 21.46 4.92 -48.10
N VAL A 748 22.78 4.67 -48.08
CA VAL A 748 23.77 5.55 -47.44
C VAL A 748 23.81 6.92 -48.12
N GLU A 749 23.88 6.96 -49.45
CA GLU A 749 23.87 8.22 -50.22
C GLU A 749 22.58 9.02 -49.99
N ASP A 750 21.43 8.36 -50.05
CA ASP A 750 20.13 8.98 -49.80
C ASP A 750 20.05 9.58 -48.39
N LEU A 751 20.46 8.81 -47.38
CA LEU A 751 20.41 9.26 -45.98
C LEU A 751 21.43 10.36 -45.72
N ALA A 752 22.65 10.27 -46.26
CA ALA A 752 23.65 11.32 -46.12
C ALA A 752 23.19 12.63 -46.77
N GLY A 753 22.54 12.56 -47.94
CA GLY A 753 21.99 13.73 -48.63
C GLY A 753 20.83 14.39 -47.88
N LEU A 754 19.98 13.59 -47.21
CA LEU A 754 18.83 14.09 -46.45
C LEU A 754 19.20 14.61 -45.06
N THR A 755 20.06 13.88 -44.35
CA THR A 755 20.36 14.14 -42.94
C THR A 755 21.58 15.03 -42.76
N GLY A 756 22.51 15.04 -43.72
CA GLY A 756 23.83 15.67 -43.57
C GLY A 756 24.77 14.93 -42.63
N GLU A 757 24.41 13.70 -42.23
CA GLU A 757 25.19 12.84 -41.33
C GLU A 757 25.69 11.61 -42.09
N GLN A 758 26.92 11.18 -41.80
CA GLN A 758 27.51 9.96 -42.38
C GLN A 758 27.54 8.77 -41.43
N ASP A 759 27.13 8.99 -40.18
CA ASP A 759 27.07 7.98 -39.14
C ASP A 759 25.74 7.26 -39.20
N LEU A 760 25.80 5.94 -39.35
CA LEU A 760 24.67 5.10 -39.69
C LEU A 760 24.66 3.84 -38.84
N TYR A 761 23.47 3.35 -38.54
CA TYR A 761 23.26 1.99 -38.06
C TYR A 761 22.89 1.09 -39.23
N VAL A 762 23.60 -0.02 -39.36
CA VAL A 762 23.21 -1.15 -40.22
C VAL A 762 22.74 -2.26 -39.31
N GLN A 763 21.45 -2.59 -39.38
CA GLN A 763 20.80 -3.53 -38.46
C GLN A 763 20.05 -4.62 -39.23
N ARG A 764 20.11 -5.87 -38.74
CA ARG A 764 19.34 -6.97 -39.31
C ARG A 764 17.84 -6.69 -39.22
N MET A 765 17.11 -6.91 -40.33
CA MET A 765 15.65 -6.89 -40.29
C MET A 765 15.14 -8.06 -39.46
N ALA A 766 14.29 -7.76 -38.47
CA ALA A 766 13.48 -8.77 -37.80
C ALA A 766 12.23 -9.12 -38.64
N PRO A 767 11.61 -10.28 -38.41
CA PRO A 767 10.34 -10.65 -39.05
C PRO A 767 9.28 -9.56 -38.91
N LYS A 768 8.41 -9.43 -39.91
CA LYS A 768 7.31 -8.45 -39.88
C LYS A 768 6.38 -8.79 -38.73
N GLY A 769 6.04 -7.78 -37.93
CA GLY A 769 5.23 -7.94 -36.74
C GLY A 769 4.57 -6.63 -36.32
N ILE A 770 3.76 -6.72 -35.27
CA ILE A 770 3.18 -5.56 -34.60
C ILE A 770 4.27 -4.87 -33.78
N SER A 771 4.40 -3.56 -33.94
CA SER A 771 5.35 -2.75 -33.17
C SER A 771 4.81 -2.49 -31.77
N CYS A 772 5.60 -2.79 -30.77
CA CYS A 772 5.31 -2.60 -29.35
C CYS A 772 6.43 -1.81 -28.66
N VAL A 773 6.09 -1.22 -27.53
CA VAL A 773 7.02 -0.54 -26.63
C VAL A 773 6.90 -1.17 -25.24
N LEU A 774 8.04 -1.48 -24.64
CA LEU A 774 8.15 -1.95 -23.26
C LEU A 774 9.19 -1.10 -22.53
N GLU A 775 8.78 -0.49 -21.42
CA GLU A 775 9.59 0.50 -20.71
C GLU A 775 9.66 0.20 -19.22
N ILE A 776 10.82 0.45 -18.61
CA ILE A 776 10.96 0.74 -17.19
C ILE A 776 10.90 2.26 -17.04
N VAL A 777 9.93 2.72 -16.26
CA VAL A 777 9.73 4.13 -15.92
C VAL A 777 10.07 4.32 -14.46
N ASP A 778 10.85 5.35 -14.18
CA ASP A 778 11.14 5.79 -12.82
C ASP A 778 9.98 6.58 -12.24
N ASP A 779 9.35 6.06 -11.18
CA ASP A 779 8.38 6.80 -10.39
C ASP A 779 8.96 7.14 -8.99
N PRO A 780 8.93 8.42 -8.56
CA PRO A 780 9.44 8.82 -7.25
C PRO A 780 8.74 8.15 -6.04
N SER A 781 7.54 7.61 -6.23
CA SER A 781 6.68 7.02 -5.19
C SER A 781 6.74 5.50 -5.18
N PHE A 782 6.83 4.88 -6.35
CA PHE A 782 6.84 3.42 -6.52
C PHE A 782 8.20 2.85 -6.92
N GLY A 783 9.19 3.68 -7.23
CA GLY A 783 10.40 3.29 -7.94
C GLY A 783 10.06 2.80 -9.36
N SER A 784 10.64 1.68 -9.77
CA SER A 784 10.49 1.17 -11.12
C SER A 784 9.07 0.66 -11.42
N LEU A 785 8.44 1.21 -12.47
CA LEU A 785 7.20 0.73 -13.06
C LEU A 785 7.47 0.13 -14.44
N LEU A 786 6.78 -0.95 -14.79
CA LEU A 786 6.76 -1.46 -16.16
C LEU A 786 5.60 -0.83 -16.93
N SER A 787 5.86 -0.39 -18.15
CA SER A 787 4.88 0.14 -19.10
C SER A 787 4.90 -0.68 -20.38
N PHE A 788 3.73 -1.07 -20.88
CA PHE A 788 3.59 -1.75 -22.17
C PHE A 788 2.53 -1.07 -23.03
N GLY A 789 2.79 -0.96 -24.33
CA GLY A 789 1.84 -0.48 -25.31
C GLY A 789 2.23 -0.87 -26.73
N LEU A 790 1.36 -0.57 -27.69
CA LEU A 790 1.70 -0.68 -29.10
C LEU A 790 2.37 0.64 -29.55
N SER A 791 3.46 0.55 -30.31
CA SER A 791 4.14 1.75 -30.84
C SER A 791 3.35 2.33 -32.01
N GLY A 792 3.27 3.65 -32.09
CA GLY A 792 2.61 4.35 -33.18
C GLY A 792 1.99 5.69 -32.78
N LEU A 793 1.89 6.60 -33.74
CA LEU A 793 1.40 7.96 -33.49
C LEU A 793 0.01 7.98 -32.83
N ALA A 794 -0.91 7.13 -33.29
CA ALA A 794 -2.27 7.08 -32.76
C ALA A 794 -2.32 6.51 -31.34
N THR A 795 -1.54 5.47 -31.04
CA THR A 795 -1.49 4.85 -29.70
C THR A 795 -0.81 5.77 -28.70
N GLU A 796 0.25 6.48 -29.11
CA GLU A 796 0.90 7.52 -28.30
C GLU A 796 -0.03 8.70 -28.02
N LEU A 797 -0.70 9.23 -29.05
CA LEU A 797 -1.64 10.35 -28.89
C LEU A 797 -2.82 10.02 -27.96
N LEU A 798 -3.32 8.79 -28.05
CA LEU A 798 -4.44 8.30 -27.23
C LEU A 798 -3.98 7.83 -25.84
N GLY A 799 -2.67 7.75 -25.58
CA GLY A 799 -2.12 7.22 -24.33
C GLY A 799 -2.50 5.75 -24.08
N ASP A 800 -2.58 4.93 -25.13
CA ASP A 800 -2.99 3.53 -25.04
C ASP A 800 -1.85 2.64 -24.51
N ARG A 801 -1.55 2.83 -23.23
CA ARG A 801 -0.51 2.11 -22.49
C ARG A 801 -1.09 1.53 -21.20
N ALA A 802 -0.48 0.45 -20.74
CA ALA A 802 -0.78 -0.18 -19.47
C ALA A 802 0.47 -0.21 -18.60
N PHE A 803 0.29 -0.21 -17.29
CA PHE A 803 1.38 -0.17 -16.32
C PHE A 803 1.25 -1.27 -15.27
N ARG A 804 2.40 -1.75 -14.74
CA ARG A 804 2.48 -2.65 -13.58
C ARG A 804 3.59 -2.21 -12.62
N VAL A 805 3.35 -2.43 -11.34
CA VAL A 805 4.35 -2.25 -10.29
C VAL A 805 5.20 -3.52 -10.19
N VAL A 806 6.52 -3.34 -10.06
CA VAL A 806 7.49 -4.44 -9.82
C VAL A 806 7.44 -4.86 -8.33
N PRO A 807 7.52 -6.16 -7.99
CA PRO A 807 7.73 -7.32 -8.87
C PRO A 807 6.46 -7.73 -9.65
N VAL A 808 6.69 -8.34 -10.81
CA VAL A 808 5.64 -8.75 -11.77
C VAL A 808 5.55 -10.27 -11.80
N SER A 809 4.35 -10.81 -11.54
CA SER A 809 4.06 -12.24 -11.71
C SER A 809 3.74 -12.60 -13.16
N ASP A 810 3.73 -13.89 -13.50
CA ASP A 810 3.27 -14.40 -14.79
C ASP A 810 1.88 -13.86 -15.21
N GLN A 811 0.93 -13.83 -14.28
CA GLN A 811 -0.40 -13.27 -14.49
C GLN A 811 -0.38 -11.74 -14.67
N ASP A 812 0.50 -11.04 -13.95
CA ASP A 812 0.67 -9.59 -14.11
C ASP A 812 1.22 -9.27 -15.50
N ALA A 813 2.16 -10.07 -16.02
CA ALA A 813 2.73 -9.94 -17.37
C ALA A 813 1.68 -10.24 -18.45
N ALA A 814 0.96 -11.35 -18.33
CA ALA A 814 -0.15 -11.71 -19.21
C ALA A 814 -1.23 -10.62 -19.26
N ALA A 815 -1.59 -10.06 -18.11
CA ALA A 815 -2.55 -8.97 -18.03
C ALA A 815 -1.99 -7.66 -18.62
N LEU A 816 -0.70 -7.35 -18.43
CA LEU A 816 -0.05 -6.16 -18.96
C LEU A 816 -0.06 -6.15 -20.50
N VAL A 817 0.28 -7.27 -21.13
CA VAL A 817 0.32 -7.40 -22.61
C VAL A 817 -1.07 -7.27 -23.23
N ARG A 818 -2.13 -7.73 -22.54
CA ARG A 818 -3.51 -7.69 -23.03
C ARG A 818 -4.27 -6.42 -22.66
N ALA A 819 -3.72 -5.57 -21.80
CA ALA A 819 -4.42 -4.40 -21.27
C ALA A 819 -4.61 -3.23 -22.26
N PRO A 820 -3.68 -2.91 -23.18
CA PRO A 820 -3.90 -1.86 -24.17
C PRO A 820 -5.16 -2.13 -25.01
N ARG A 821 -5.92 -1.09 -25.34
CA ARG A 821 -7.14 -1.20 -26.16
C ARG A 821 -6.83 -1.74 -27.56
N ALA A 822 -5.63 -1.46 -28.07
CA ALA A 822 -5.14 -1.98 -29.33
C ALA A 822 -4.53 -3.40 -29.24
N ALA A 823 -4.48 -4.03 -28.05
CA ALA A 823 -3.98 -5.40 -27.88
C ALA A 823 -4.67 -6.47 -28.75
N PRO A 824 -5.95 -6.35 -29.17
CA PRO A 824 -6.53 -7.30 -30.13
C PRO A 824 -5.75 -7.43 -31.45
N LEU A 825 -4.94 -6.43 -31.83
CA LEU A 825 -4.02 -6.54 -32.97
C LEU A 825 -2.96 -7.62 -32.78
N LEU A 826 -2.55 -7.90 -31.53
CA LEU A 826 -1.61 -8.96 -31.19
C LEU A 826 -2.26 -10.35 -31.27
N ALA A 827 -3.56 -10.45 -31.01
CA ALA A 827 -4.30 -11.72 -31.03
C ALA A 827 -4.85 -12.10 -32.42
N GLY A 828 -4.60 -11.28 -33.45
CA GLY A 828 -5.15 -11.46 -34.80
C GLY A 828 -6.47 -10.69 -34.99
N TYR A 829 -6.38 -9.51 -35.60
CA TYR A 829 -7.54 -8.64 -35.87
C TYR A 829 -7.78 -8.56 -37.37
N ARG A 830 -9.03 -8.79 -37.80
CA ARG A 830 -9.43 -8.76 -39.24
C ARG A 830 -8.53 -9.62 -40.14
N GLY A 831 -8.08 -10.77 -39.65
CA GLY A 831 -7.31 -11.75 -40.42
C GLY A 831 -5.79 -11.53 -40.41
N THR A 832 -5.26 -10.64 -39.57
CA THR A 832 -3.81 -10.63 -39.29
C THR A 832 -3.41 -11.89 -38.53
N GLU A 833 -2.18 -12.35 -38.76
CA GLU A 833 -1.64 -13.51 -38.05
C GLU A 833 -1.40 -13.15 -36.57
N PRO A 834 -1.85 -13.99 -35.60
CA PRO A 834 -1.59 -13.76 -34.19
C PRO A 834 -0.10 -13.79 -33.87
N THR A 835 0.34 -12.95 -32.93
CA THR A 835 1.71 -12.92 -32.45
C THR A 835 1.96 -13.95 -31.34
N ARG A 836 3.22 -14.25 -31.05
CA ARG A 836 3.63 -15.04 -29.88
C ARG A 836 3.48 -14.23 -28.59
N LEU A 837 2.26 -14.22 -28.04
CA LEU A 837 1.97 -13.52 -26.77
C LEU A 837 2.81 -14.06 -25.61
N ASP A 838 3.05 -15.36 -25.57
CA ASP A 838 3.90 -16.03 -24.58
C ASP A 838 5.35 -15.49 -24.59
N ALA A 839 5.91 -15.24 -25.78
CA ALA A 839 7.23 -14.64 -25.91
C ALA A 839 7.27 -13.16 -25.48
N MET A 840 6.15 -12.44 -25.62
CA MET A 840 6.04 -11.07 -25.12
C MET A 840 5.92 -11.06 -23.59
N GLU A 841 5.15 -12.00 -23.03
CA GLU A 841 5.03 -12.20 -21.58
C GLU A 841 6.38 -12.56 -20.94
N ASP A 842 7.17 -13.44 -21.56
CA ASP A 842 8.54 -13.76 -21.13
C ASP A 842 9.46 -12.53 -21.15
N LEU A 843 9.40 -11.71 -22.21
CA LEU A 843 10.16 -10.46 -22.27
C LEU A 843 9.78 -9.50 -21.13
N VAL A 844 8.48 -9.38 -20.82
CA VAL A 844 8.00 -8.57 -19.68
C VAL A 844 8.55 -9.10 -18.36
N LEU A 845 8.55 -10.42 -18.14
CA LEU A 845 9.11 -11.03 -16.92
C LEU A 845 10.61 -10.79 -16.79
N ARG A 846 11.38 -10.90 -17.89
CA ARG A 846 12.82 -10.61 -17.92
C ARG A 846 13.12 -9.15 -17.60
N VAL A 847 12.37 -8.21 -18.18
CA VAL A 847 12.52 -6.78 -17.89
C VAL A 847 12.09 -6.47 -16.44
N GLY A 848 11.03 -7.10 -15.94
CA GLY A 848 10.60 -6.99 -14.55
C GLY A 848 11.67 -7.49 -13.57
N ARG A 849 12.31 -8.62 -13.88
CA ARG A 849 13.41 -9.16 -13.08
C ARG A 849 14.64 -8.26 -13.09
N LEU A 850 14.99 -7.72 -14.26
CA LEU A 850 16.07 -6.74 -14.42
C LEU A 850 15.82 -5.48 -13.57
N ALA A 851 14.58 -4.99 -13.51
CA ALA A 851 14.21 -3.83 -12.69
C ALA A 851 14.26 -4.12 -11.17
N GLU A 852 13.96 -5.36 -10.77
CA GLU A 852 14.01 -5.81 -9.37
C GLU A 852 15.45 -5.98 -8.88
N ASP A 853 16.29 -6.63 -9.68
CA ASP A 853 17.66 -6.98 -9.32
C ASP A 853 18.62 -5.76 -9.34
N LEU A 854 18.31 -4.74 -10.14
CA LEU A 854 19.14 -3.55 -10.39
C LEU A 854 18.35 -2.24 -10.16
N PRO A 855 18.15 -1.82 -8.91
CA PRO A 855 17.42 -0.58 -8.58
C PRO A 855 18.09 0.71 -9.10
N GLU A 856 19.35 0.63 -9.53
CA GLU A 856 20.10 1.71 -10.18
C GLU A 856 19.56 2.03 -11.59
N ILE A 857 18.83 1.10 -12.22
CA ILE A 857 18.20 1.33 -13.51
C ILE A 857 17.05 2.31 -13.32
N ARG A 858 17.25 3.56 -13.76
CA ARG A 858 16.22 4.61 -13.69
C ARG A 858 15.25 4.47 -14.83
N SER A 859 15.74 4.18 -16.04
CA SER A 859 14.83 3.90 -17.14
C SER A 859 15.42 2.92 -18.13
N LEU A 860 14.52 2.18 -18.76
CA LEU A 860 14.80 1.33 -19.90
C LEU A 860 13.68 1.58 -20.91
N ALA A 861 14.01 1.76 -22.17
CA ALA A 861 13.04 1.79 -23.25
C ALA A 861 13.43 0.78 -24.31
N LEU A 862 12.64 -0.28 -24.43
CA LEU A 862 12.69 -1.22 -25.55
C LEU A 862 11.68 -0.73 -26.59
N ASP A 863 12.17 -0.02 -27.60
CA ASP A 863 11.33 0.58 -28.64
C ASP A 863 12.06 0.65 -30.00
N PRO A 864 11.52 0.06 -31.07
CA PRO A 864 10.39 -0.85 -31.06
C PRO A 864 10.79 -2.30 -30.73
N VAL A 865 9.88 -2.99 -30.07
CA VAL A 865 9.82 -4.45 -29.96
C VAL A 865 8.85 -4.97 -31.03
N LEU A 866 9.31 -5.80 -31.96
CA LEU A 866 8.46 -6.38 -32.99
C LEU A 866 7.91 -7.73 -32.52
N ALA A 867 6.59 -7.80 -32.32
CA ALA A 867 5.86 -9.01 -31.98
C ALA A 867 5.32 -9.68 -33.26
N SER A 868 5.72 -10.91 -33.54
CA SER A 868 5.33 -11.66 -34.72
C SER A 868 4.92 -13.09 -34.37
N ALA A 869 4.45 -13.85 -35.36
CA ALA A 869 4.16 -15.28 -35.20
C ALA A 869 5.43 -16.13 -34.96
N GLU A 870 6.62 -15.62 -35.35
CA GLU A 870 7.91 -16.29 -35.16
C GLU A 870 8.52 -16.03 -33.77
N GLY A 871 8.08 -14.97 -33.07
CA GLY A 871 8.61 -14.57 -31.78
C GLY A 871 8.61 -13.06 -31.56
N VAL A 872 9.39 -12.63 -30.58
CA VAL A 872 9.55 -11.22 -30.18
C VAL A 872 10.98 -10.77 -30.43
N PHE A 873 11.13 -9.64 -31.12
CA PHE A 873 12.43 -9.14 -31.56
C PHE A 873 12.62 -7.70 -31.10
N VAL A 874 13.57 -7.48 -30.19
CA VAL A 874 13.92 -6.14 -29.70
C VAL A 874 14.85 -5.47 -30.71
N THR A 875 14.43 -4.35 -31.30
CA THR A 875 15.20 -3.67 -32.36
C THR A 875 15.82 -2.34 -31.92
N GLY A 876 15.44 -1.85 -30.74
CA GLY A 876 16.02 -0.66 -30.12
C GLY A 876 15.94 -0.77 -28.61
N ALA A 877 16.99 -0.32 -27.94
CA ALA A 877 17.06 -0.22 -26.49
C ALA A 877 17.78 1.06 -26.09
N ARG A 878 17.32 1.70 -25.02
CA ARG A 878 18.03 2.79 -24.33
C ARG A 878 17.90 2.60 -22.84
N MET A 879 18.99 2.79 -22.12
CA MET A 879 19.01 2.60 -20.67
C MET A 879 19.72 3.75 -19.97
N VAL A 880 19.19 4.12 -18.80
CA VAL A 880 19.75 5.16 -17.94
C VAL A 880 20.01 4.56 -16.55
N LEU A 881 21.25 4.64 -16.09
CA LEU A 881 21.62 4.32 -14.71
C LEU A 881 21.64 5.59 -13.85
N GLY A 882 21.46 5.44 -12.55
CA GLY A 882 21.56 6.50 -11.57
C GLY A 882 21.41 5.98 -10.14
N PRO A 883 21.42 6.86 -9.13
CA PRO A 883 21.39 6.43 -7.75
C PRO A 883 20.07 5.67 -7.49
N PRO A 884 20.09 4.59 -6.71
CA PRO A 884 18.89 3.83 -6.40
C PRO A 884 17.86 4.76 -5.73
N PRO A 885 16.55 4.49 -5.89
CA PRO A 885 15.54 5.35 -5.31
C PRO A 885 15.67 5.23 -3.79
N HIS A 886 15.83 6.36 -3.09
CA HIS A 886 15.73 6.37 -1.63
C HIS A 886 14.33 5.93 -1.24
N ARG A 887 14.10 4.63 -0.97
CA ARG A 887 12.99 4.03 -0.17
C ARG A 887 12.89 2.53 -0.46
N ASP A 888 13.80 1.75 0.11
CA ASP A 888 13.66 0.30 0.16
C ASP A 888 12.65 -0.10 1.25
N ASP A 889 11.54 -0.72 0.85
CA ASP A 889 10.65 -1.47 1.74
C ASP A 889 11.28 -2.81 2.19
N GLY A 890 12.49 -3.12 1.69
CA GLY A 890 13.34 -4.22 2.15
C GLY A 890 14.09 -3.92 3.46
N GLY A 891 14.13 -2.66 3.91
CA GLY A 891 14.78 -2.25 5.16
C GLY A 891 14.07 -2.77 6.43
N PRO A 892 14.65 -2.54 7.62
CA PRO A 892 14.02 -2.93 8.87
C PRO A 892 12.76 -2.07 9.11
N ARG A 893 11.76 -2.67 9.75
CA ARG A 893 10.45 -2.06 10.04
C ARG A 893 10.62 -0.73 10.77
N ARG A 894 9.84 0.25 10.35
CA ARG A 894 9.81 1.59 10.95
C ARG A 894 8.51 2.28 10.61
N LEU A 895 7.99 3.05 11.56
CA LEU A 895 6.99 4.06 11.32
C LEU A 895 7.68 5.24 10.62
N ARG A 896 7.05 5.74 9.56
CA ARG A 896 7.52 6.91 8.83
C ARG A 896 6.56 8.06 9.02
#